data_AF-A0A949TID3-F1
#
_entry.id   AF-A0A949TID3-F1
#
_cell.length_a   1.000
_cell.length_b   1.000
_cell.length_c   1.000
_cell.angle_alpha   90.00
_cell.angle_beta   90.00
_cell.angle_gamma   90.00
#
_symmetry.space_group_name_H-M   'P 1'
#
loop_
_entity.id
_entity.type
_entity.pdbx_description
1 polymer ?
#
loop_
_entity_poly.entity_id
_entity_poly.type
_entity_poly.pdbx_seq_one_letter_code
_entity_poly.pdbx_strand_id
1 'polypeptide(L)'
;MVRKILLLSANPTDTSKLRLDKEVREIEAGLERAKGREEFEIIPKLAVRTEDLRRALLDYEPQIVHFSGHGTGNEGLALENNSGQMQLVSAASLARLFKLFPQIECVVLNACYSEVQAEAIHQHIDYVIGMNKAINDKAAIKFAVGFYDALGAGRTIEDGFEFGCTSIDLENIPESSTPVLKTRKDKPDNTISPNFQSGKRIFISYKRNVKPDEQVALQIEKNLSPHHQVFIDKKILVGTSWAEQIEAEIRQADFLIVLLSEHSVHSEMVETEIRMAHDFAQAQSGKPVILPVRLAYRQPFQYPLSAYLDHINWAYWSEDNDTPQLLAELNLAIAGEKLTISEAQTKAELLTCSKPSSLPLPLSSAQPAQLEIPSGTMDAESPFYVERPSDDKALRTISQTGRGVTIVIKGARQVGKSSLLIRTMNAAAKAGKHFAFLDFQLFEQADLNDADLFFRRFCFWLTDALEMEDKLEEYWNSSLGNNRSCSRYMSRYILKELGKPLVLAMDEVDKIFDCDFRSDFFGMLRSWHNSRATMPIWKKLDLVLVTSTEPYELIPDLTQSPFNVGEVIELEDFTPKQVSDLNRRHGSPLNPSEEKQLVALLGGHPFLVRRALYLLASGQISSSDLFNNATAQSGAFADHLRHHLSLLHNKQELIQGLREVISHNTCKDKLVFWRLRGAGLVRSSGKTVTTRCQLYADYFRDNLYD
;
A
#
# COMPACT_ATOMS: atom_id res chain seq x y z
N MET A 1 -25.98 -12.70 8.14
CA MET A 1 -26.51 -12.22 6.86
C MET A 1 -27.15 -13.42 6.17
N VAL A 2 -28.35 -13.29 5.61
CA VAL A 2 -29.03 -14.40 4.91
C VAL A 2 -28.32 -14.65 3.58
N ARG A 3 -27.96 -15.91 3.27
CA ARG A 3 -27.28 -16.31 2.03
C ARG A 3 -28.30 -16.42 0.90
N LYS A 4 -28.06 -15.72 -0.20
CA LYS A 4 -28.93 -15.75 -1.38
C LYS A 4 -28.49 -16.81 -2.37
N ILE A 5 -29.44 -17.66 -2.79
CA ILE A 5 -29.27 -18.69 -3.80
C ILE A 5 -30.03 -18.26 -5.05
N LEU A 6 -29.30 -17.90 -6.10
CA LEU A 6 -29.87 -17.55 -7.39
C LEU A 6 -29.98 -18.81 -8.26
N LEU A 7 -31.20 -19.27 -8.49
CA LEU A 7 -31.49 -20.43 -9.36
C LEU A 7 -31.84 -19.93 -10.76
N LEU A 8 -31.00 -20.23 -11.73
CA LEU A 8 -31.13 -19.84 -13.12
C LEU A 8 -31.45 -21.06 -13.97
N SER A 9 -32.50 -20.98 -14.78
CA SER A 9 -32.82 -22.05 -15.73
C SER A 9 -33.05 -21.51 -17.14
N ALA A 10 -32.57 -22.25 -18.13
CA ALA A 10 -32.74 -21.92 -19.55
C ALA A 10 -33.13 -23.18 -20.33
N ASN A 11 -34.21 -23.09 -21.11
CA ASN A 11 -34.73 -24.21 -21.90
C ASN A 11 -35.08 -23.72 -23.31
N PRO A 12 -34.06 -23.40 -24.15
CA PRO A 12 -34.31 -22.79 -25.45
C PRO A 12 -35.23 -23.65 -26.33
N THR A 13 -36.09 -22.99 -27.09
CA THR A 13 -37.19 -23.61 -27.85
C THR A 13 -36.75 -24.61 -28.91
N ASP A 14 -35.51 -24.52 -29.37
CA ASP A 14 -34.86 -25.37 -30.36
C ASP A 14 -34.03 -26.51 -29.74
N THR A 15 -34.15 -26.73 -28.42
CA THR A 15 -33.49 -27.83 -27.70
C THR A 15 -34.50 -28.84 -27.14
N SER A 16 -34.02 -30.01 -26.67
CA SER A 16 -34.88 -30.99 -26.00
C SER A 16 -35.36 -30.46 -24.65
N LYS A 17 -36.65 -30.58 -24.35
CA LYS A 17 -37.21 -30.05 -23.10
C LYS A 17 -36.67 -30.77 -21.87
N LEU A 18 -36.00 -30.02 -20.99
CA LEU A 18 -35.59 -30.47 -19.66
C LEU A 18 -36.67 -30.17 -18.61
N ARG A 19 -36.72 -30.94 -17.52
CA ARG A 19 -37.65 -30.73 -16.40
C ARG A 19 -37.13 -29.73 -15.35
N LEU A 20 -36.74 -28.54 -15.79
CA LEU A 20 -36.09 -27.52 -14.93
C LEU A 20 -37.02 -27.01 -13.82
N ASP A 21 -38.31 -26.84 -14.09
CA ASP A 21 -39.29 -26.43 -13.06
C ASP A 21 -39.39 -27.46 -11.93
N LYS A 22 -39.22 -28.74 -12.26
CA LYS A 22 -39.20 -29.81 -11.26
C LYS A 22 -37.95 -29.71 -10.40
N GLU A 23 -36.80 -29.41 -10.99
CA GLU A 23 -35.55 -29.22 -10.25
C GLU A 23 -35.67 -28.09 -9.23
N VAL A 24 -36.10 -26.90 -9.66
CA VAL A 24 -36.31 -25.73 -8.79
C VAL A 24 -37.27 -26.07 -7.65
N ARG A 25 -38.42 -26.70 -7.96
CA ARG A 25 -39.43 -27.07 -6.96
C ARG A 25 -38.88 -28.04 -5.91
N GLU A 26 -38.08 -29.02 -6.32
CA GLU A 26 -37.52 -30.00 -5.39
C GLU A 26 -36.40 -29.40 -4.52
N ILE A 27 -35.62 -28.43 -5.05
CA ILE A 27 -34.66 -27.63 -4.28
C ILE A 27 -35.36 -26.78 -3.22
N GLU A 28 -36.40 -26.03 -3.62
CA GLU A 28 -37.21 -25.22 -2.71
C GLU A 28 -37.81 -26.09 -1.60
N ALA A 29 -38.43 -27.20 -1.96
CA ALA A 29 -39.03 -28.12 -0.99
C ALA A 29 -37.98 -28.74 -0.03
N GLY A 30 -36.75 -28.99 -0.49
CA GLY A 30 -35.65 -29.48 0.36
C GLY A 30 -35.24 -28.45 1.40
N LEU A 31 -34.98 -27.21 0.96
CA LEU A 31 -34.56 -26.11 1.83
C LEU A 31 -35.65 -25.64 2.80
N GLU A 32 -36.93 -25.65 2.40
CA GLU A 32 -38.06 -25.33 3.30
C GLU A 32 -38.18 -26.29 4.49
N ARG A 33 -37.80 -27.56 4.29
CA ARG A 33 -37.81 -28.62 5.31
C ARG A 33 -36.54 -28.62 6.17
N ALA A 34 -35.52 -27.85 5.77
CA ALA A 34 -34.23 -27.85 6.42
C ALA A 34 -34.23 -27.07 7.74
N LYS A 35 -33.34 -27.47 8.66
CA LYS A 35 -33.23 -26.82 9.98
C LYS A 35 -32.74 -25.38 9.89
N GLY A 36 -31.86 -25.08 8.92
CA GLY A 36 -31.30 -23.75 8.68
C GLY A 36 -32.05 -22.93 7.62
N ARG A 37 -33.34 -23.20 7.36
CA ARG A 37 -34.09 -22.52 6.28
C ARG A 37 -34.07 -20.99 6.34
N GLU A 38 -33.97 -20.40 7.54
CA GLU A 38 -33.92 -18.95 7.74
C GLU A 38 -32.56 -18.34 7.32
N GLU A 39 -31.55 -19.17 7.07
CA GLU A 39 -30.24 -18.76 6.60
C GLU A 39 -30.19 -18.57 5.08
N PHE A 40 -31.22 -18.98 4.34
CA PHE A 40 -31.23 -18.98 2.88
C PHE A 40 -32.43 -18.21 2.30
N GLU A 41 -32.16 -17.42 1.26
CA GLU A 41 -33.17 -16.81 0.40
C GLU A 41 -33.03 -17.38 -1.02
N ILE A 42 -34.08 -18.02 -1.53
CA ILE A 42 -34.08 -18.63 -2.87
C ILE A 42 -34.68 -17.67 -3.88
N ILE A 43 -33.97 -17.44 -4.98
CA ILE A 43 -34.36 -16.50 -6.03
C ILE A 43 -34.40 -17.25 -7.36
N PRO A 44 -35.57 -17.79 -7.77
CA PRO A 44 -35.70 -18.48 -9.05
C PRO A 44 -35.87 -17.50 -10.21
N LYS A 45 -35.12 -17.72 -11.30
CA LYS A 45 -35.28 -17.07 -12.60
C LYS A 45 -35.35 -18.15 -13.68
N LEU A 46 -36.51 -18.20 -14.34
CA LEU A 46 -36.78 -19.13 -15.44
C LEU A 46 -36.56 -18.43 -16.79
N ALA A 47 -36.32 -19.22 -17.84
CA ALA A 47 -36.12 -18.75 -19.21
C ALA A 47 -35.04 -17.64 -19.32
N VAL A 48 -33.89 -17.89 -18.68
CA VAL A 48 -32.83 -16.89 -18.53
C VAL A 48 -32.14 -16.62 -19.87
N ARG A 49 -32.21 -15.36 -20.32
CA ARG A 49 -31.40 -14.88 -21.44
C ARG A 49 -30.02 -14.42 -20.96
N THR A 50 -29.10 -14.27 -21.90
CA THR A 50 -27.73 -13.78 -21.60
C THR A 50 -27.72 -12.42 -20.90
N GLU A 51 -28.65 -11.52 -21.23
CA GLU A 51 -28.81 -10.22 -20.56
C GLU A 51 -29.36 -10.34 -19.13
N ASP A 52 -30.26 -11.30 -18.91
CA ASP A 52 -30.93 -11.53 -17.62
C ASP A 52 -29.96 -12.13 -16.60
N LEU A 53 -29.02 -12.98 -17.06
CA LEU A 53 -27.94 -13.52 -16.22
C LEU A 53 -27.13 -12.40 -15.55
N ARG A 54 -26.63 -11.43 -16.32
CA ARG A 54 -25.85 -10.31 -15.77
C ARG A 54 -26.69 -9.43 -14.84
N ARG A 55 -27.93 -9.13 -15.21
CA ARG A 55 -28.83 -8.29 -14.39
C ARG A 55 -29.15 -8.96 -13.06
N ALA A 56 -29.47 -10.25 -13.07
CA ALA A 56 -29.77 -10.99 -11.85
C ALA A 56 -28.58 -11.02 -10.88
N LEU A 57 -27.34 -11.11 -11.35
CA LEU A 57 -26.17 -11.02 -10.49
C LEU A 57 -26.00 -9.63 -9.84
N LEU A 58 -26.29 -8.56 -10.58
CA LEU A 58 -26.23 -7.17 -10.06
C LEU A 58 -27.37 -6.87 -9.09
N ASP A 59 -28.59 -7.30 -9.40
CA ASP A 59 -29.78 -6.95 -8.63
C ASP A 59 -29.84 -7.68 -7.29
N TYR A 60 -29.34 -8.92 -7.25
CA TYR A 60 -29.51 -9.80 -6.09
C TYR A 60 -28.24 -10.05 -5.29
N GLU A 61 -27.06 -9.85 -5.87
CA GLU A 61 -25.74 -10.11 -5.23
C GLU A 61 -25.69 -11.46 -4.48
N PRO A 62 -25.90 -12.60 -5.18
CA PRO A 62 -26.03 -13.91 -4.53
C PRO A 62 -24.70 -14.45 -4.00
N GLN A 63 -24.77 -15.33 -2.99
CA GLN A 63 -23.63 -16.12 -2.52
C GLN A 63 -23.52 -17.46 -3.25
N ILE A 64 -24.64 -18.01 -3.75
CA ILE A 64 -24.66 -19.26 -4.51
C ILE A 64 -25.42 -19.04 -5.82
N VAL A 65 -24.85 -19.49 -6.93
CA VAL A 65 -25.50 -19.46 -8.25
C VAL A 65 -25.67 -20.89 -8.74
N HIS A 66 -26.90 -21.28 -9.07
CA HIS A 66 -27.20 -22.56 -9.71
C HIS A 66 -27.67 -22.29 -11.13
N PHE A 67 -27.07 -22.94 -12.11
CA PHE A 67 -27.55 -22.95 -13.49
C PHE A 67 -27.99 -24.35 -13.89
N SER A 68 -29.25 -24.49 -14.29
CA SER A 68 -29.80 -25.73 -14.85
C SER A 68 -30.20 -25.53 -16.30
N GLY A 69 -29.66 -26.34 -17.21
CA GLY A 69 -29.91 -26.16 -18.64
C GLY A 69 -29.04 -27.05 -19.52
N HIS A 70 -28.96 -26.72 -20.80
CA HIS A 70 -28.11 -27.45 -21.75
C HIS A 70 -26.67 -26.95 -21.76
N GLY A 71 -25.74 -27.85 -22.07
CA GLY A 71 -24.33 -27.56 -22.25
C GLY A 71 -23.73 -28.38 -23.39
N THR A 72 -22.82 -27.77 -24.14
CA THR A 72 -22.19 -28.35 -25.34
C THR A 72 -20.66 -28.45 -25.20
N GLY A 73 -20.18 -28.62 -23.96
CA GLY A 73 -18.75 -28.73 -23.67
C GLY A 73 -18.01 -27.44 -24.01
N ASN A 74 -17.05 -27.50 -24.93
CA ASN A 74 -16.20 -26.35 -25.28
C ASN A 74 -16.97 -25.16 -25.86
N GLU A 75 -18.14 -25.38 -26.46
CA GLU A 75 -18.88 -24.29 -27.12
C GLU A 75 -19.64 -23.40 -26.11
N GLY A 76 -20.07 -23.93 -24.96
CA GLY A 76 -20.67 -23.13 -23.89
C GLY A 76 -21.87 -23.74 -23.17
N LEU A 77 -22.47 -22.92 -22.30
CA LEU A 77 -23.80 -23.16 -21.75
C LEU A 77 -24.86 -22.52 -22.66
N ALA A 78 -25.99 -23.20 -22.84
CA ALA A 78 -27.08 -22.72 -23.66
C ALA A 78 -28.04 -21.84 -22.84
N LEU A 79 -28.08 -20.55 -23.15
CA LEU A 79 -29.06 -19.59 -22.65
C LEU A 79 -30.03 -19.20 -23.77
N GLU A 80 -31.06 -18.43 -23.44
CA GLU A 80 -31.99 -17.91 -24.45
C GLU A 80 -31.48 -16.60 -25.07
N ASN A 81 -31.77 -16.41 -26.36
CA ASN A 81 -31.72 -15.10 -27.00
C ASN A 81 -33.11 -14.42 -26.95
N ASN A 82 -33.22 -13.23 -27.56
CA ASN A 82 -34.49 -12.48 -27.60
C ASN A 82 -35.62 -13.17 -28.40
N SER A 83 -35.30 -14.23 -29.14
CA SER A 83 -36.27 -15.07 -29.87
C SER A 83 -36.58 -16.39 -29.14
N GLY A 84 -36.05 -16.60 -27.92
CA GLY A 84 -36.21 -17.85 -27.16
C GLY A 84 -35.44 -19.04 -27.76
N GLN A 85 -34.50 -18.80 -28.67
CA GLN A 85 -33.64 -19.82 -29.27
C GLN A 85 -32.29 -19.91 -28.54
N MET A 86 -31.57 -21.00 -28.77
CA MET A 86 -30.30 -21.28 -28.12
C MET A 86 -29.26 -20.22 -28.47
N GLN A 87 -28.63 -19.67 -27.44
CA GLN A 87 -27.44 -18.85 -27.52
C GLN A 87 -26.38 -19.41 -26.56
N LEU A 88 -25.25 -19.83 -27.13
CA LEU A 88 -24.15 -20.39 -26.37
C LEU A 88 -23.31 -19.28 -25.73
N VAL A 89 -23.02 -19.45 -24.44
CA VAL A 89 -22.12 -18.59 -23.68
C VAL A 89 -20.85 -19.36 -23.36
N SER A 90 -19.73 -18.89 -23.91
CA SER A 90 -18.44 -19.56 -23.78
C SER A 90 -17.88 -19.50 -22.36
N ALA A 91 -17.02 -20.46 -22.02
CA ALA A 91 -16.33 -20.54 -20.73
C ALA A 91 -15.56 -19.25 -20.39
N ALA A 92 -14.88 -18.65 -21.37
CA ALA A 92 -14.16 -17.39 -21.18
C ALA A 92 -15.09 -16.21 -20.85
N SER A 93 -16.30 -16.17 -21.43
CA SER A 93 -17.29 -15.14 -21.13
C SER A 93 -17.88 -15.31 -19.75
N LEU A 94 -18.18 -16.56 -19.34
CA LEU A 94 -18.64 -16.85 -17.98
C LEU A 94 -17.56 -16.54 -16.94
N ALA A 95 -16.30 -16.94 -17.17
CA ALA A 95 -15.19 -16.61 -16.27
C ALA A 95 -15.02 -15.09 -16.09
N ARG A 96 -15.05 -14.32 -17.20
CA ARG A 96 -15.02 -12.85 -17.13
C ARG A 96 -16.20 -12.27 -16.35
N LEU A 97 -17.40 -12.83 -16.51
CA LEU A 97 -18.58 -12.38 -15.78
C LEU A 97 -18.44 -12.66 -14.28
N PHE A 98 -18.17 -13.91 -13.89
CA PHE A 98 -18.07 -14.31 -12.49
C PHE A 98 -16.87 -13.65 -11.77
N LYS A 99 -15.80 -13.29 -12.48
CA LYS A 99 -14.70 -12.45 -11.94
C LYS A 99 -15.19 -11.12 -11.34
N LEU A 100 -16.28 -10.56 -11.85
CA LEU A 100 -16.83 -9.28 -11.39
C LEU A 100 -17.66 -9.40 -10.10
N PHE A 101 -17.91 -10.63 -9.62
CA PHE A 101 -18.78 -10.90 -8.46
C PHE A 101 -18.04 -11.76 -7.41
N PRO A 102 -17.04 -11.20 -6.71
CA PRO A 102 -16.23 -11.93 -5.73
C PRO A 102 -17.01 -12.41 -4.49
N GLN A 103 -18.23 -11.91 -4.28
CA GLN A 103 -19.12 -12.36 -3.21
C GLN A 103 -19.76 -13.74 -3.45
N ILE A 104 -19.69 -14.27 -4.67
CA ILE A 104 -20.21 -15.60 -4.99
C ILE A 104 -19.22 -16.64 -4.45
N GLU A 105 -19.69 -17.48 -3.55
CA GLU A 105 -18.90 -18.53 -2.91
C GLU A 105 -18.97 -19.84 -3.71
N CYS A 106 -20.13 -20.14 -4.33
CA CYS A 106 -20.35 -21.38 -5.06
C CYS A 106 -21.15 -21.20 -6.35
N VAL A 107 -20.71 -21.86 -7.42
CA VAL A 107 -21.43 -21.98 -8.69
C VAL A 107 -21.70 -23.45 -9.01
N VAL A 108 -22.96 -23.81 -9.26
CA VAL A 108 -23.38 -25.16 -9.69
C VAL A 108 -23.85 -25.10 -11.13
N LEU A 109 -23.18 -25.81 -12.03
CA LEU A 109 -23.49 -25.87 -13.46
C LEU A 109 -24.09 -27.24 -13.81
N ASN A 110 -25.40 -27.39 -13.60
CA ASN A 110 -26.16 -28.59 -13.92
C ASN A 110 -26.51 -28.63 -15.41
N ALA A 111 -25.48 -28.85 -16.22
CA ALA A 111 -25.55 -28.89 -17.68
C ALA A 111 -24.52 -29.88 -18.22
N CYS A 112 -24.84 -30.58 -19.31
CA CYS A 112 -23.95 -31.57 -19.92
C CYS A 112 -22.57 -30.99 -20.27
N TYR A 113 -21.50 -31.73 -19.94
CA TYR A 113 -20.12 -31.35 -20.24
C TYR A 113 -19.69 -29.97 -19.69
N SER A 114 -20.33 -29.47 -18.63
CA SER A 114 -20.05 -28.15 -18.05
C SER A 114 -18.74 -28.05 -17.27
N GLU A 115 -17.95 -29.14 -17.17
CA GLU A 115 -16.63 -29.13 -16.52
C GLU A 115 -15.69 -28.08 -17.15
N VAL A 116 -15.78 -27.85 -18.46
CA VAL A 116 -14.94 -26.85 -19.15
C VAL A 116 -15.22 -25.43 -18.63
N GLN A 117 -16.49 -25.11 -18.38
CA GLN A 117 -16.88 -23.84 -17.78
C GLN A 117 -16.50 -23.79 -16.31
N ALA A 118 -16.64 -24.90 -15.59
CA ALA A 118 -16.20 -24.99 -14.20
C ALA A 118 -14.69 -24.72 -14.06
N GLU A 119 -13.87 -25.26 -14.98
CA GLU A 119 -12.42 -25.03 -15.04
C GLU A 119 -12.05 -23.55 -15.24
N ALA A 120 -12.86 -22.83 -16.01
CA ALA A 120 -12.66 -21.40 -16.25
C ALA A 120 -13.15 -20.54 -15.09
N ILE A 121 -14.27 -20.90 -14.45
CA ILE A 121 -14.90 -20.10 -13.40
C ILE A 121 -14.17 -20.28 -12.05
N HIS A 122 -13.64 -21.47 -11.72
CA HIS A 122 -12.99 -21.70 -10.42
C HIS A 122 -11.70 -20.88 -10.22
N GLN A 123 -11.16 -20.31 -11.30
CA GLN A 123 -10.07 -19.33 -11.22
C GLN A 123 -10.48 -18.07 -10.44
N HIS A 124 -11.79 -17.83 -10.29
CA HIS A 124 -12.36 -16.65 -9.65
C HIS A 124 -13.30 -16.99 -8.49
N ILE A 125 -14.00 -18.13 -8.54
CA ILE A 125 -14.97 -18.57 -7.52
C ILE A 125 -14.42 -19.78 -6.76
N ASP A 126 -14.59 -19.81 -5.44
CA ASP A 126 -14.01 -20.82 -4.56
C ASP A 126 -14.46 -22.25 -4.87
N TYR A 127 -15.76 -22.43 -5.10
CA TYR A 127 -16.36 -23.73 -5.39
C TYR A 127 -17.14 -23.69 -6.70
N VAL A 128 -16.76 -24.52 -7.66
CA VAL A 128 -17.52 -24.65 -8.91
C VAL A 128 -17.78 -26.11 -9.23
N ILE A 129 -19.05 -26.48 -9.35
CA ILE A 129 -19.46 -27.84 -9.69
C ILE A 129 -19.89 -27.87 -11.14
N GLY A 130 -19.25 -28.72 -11.94
CA GLY A 130 -19.60 -28.97 -13.34
C GLY A 130 -19.82 -30.45 -13.61
N MET A 131 -20.21 -30.79 -14.84
CA MET A 131 -20.44 -32.17 -15.28
C MET A 131 -19.35 -32.56 -16.28
N ASN A 132 -18.59 -33.62 -15.99
CA ASN A 132 -17.50 -34.08 -16.87
C ASN A 132 -18.01 -34.83 -18.13
N LYS A 133 -19.28 -35.23 -18.14
CA LYS A 133 -19.96 -35.89 -19.26
C LYS A 133 -21.43 -35.49 -19.33
N ALA A 134 -22.19 -36.08 -20.25
CA ALA A 134 -23.64 -35.92 -20.29
C ALA A 134 -24.28 -36.48 -19.01
N ILE A 135 -25.26 -35.76 -18.46
CA ILE A 135 -26.01 -36.15 -17.26
C ILE A 135 -27.51 -36.22 -17.58
N ASN A 136 -28.22 -37.22 -17.05
CA ASN A 136 -29.66 -37.34 -17.22
C ASN A 136 -30.41 -36.41 -16.26
N ASP A 137 -31.54 -35.84 -16.69
CA ASP A 137 -32.48 -35.08 -15.83
C ASP A 137 -32.71 -35.71 -14.46
N LYS A 138 -32.89 -37.05 -14.38
CA LYS A 138 -33.13 -37.71 -13.08
C LYS A 138 -31.91 -37.59 -12.16
N ALA A 139 -30.69 -37.77 -12.69
CA ALA A 139 -29.46 -37.65 -11.92
C ALA A 139 -29.19 -36.19 -11.54
N ALA A 140 -29.35 -35.26 -12.48
CA ALA A 140 -29.21 -33.82 -12.28
C ALA A 140 -30.11 -33.32 -11.12
N ILE A 141 -31.39 -33.70 -11.11
CA ILE A 141 -32.32 -33.34 -10.04
C ILE A 141 -31.91 -33.98 -8.70
N LYS A 142 -31.50 -35.26 -8.71
CA LYS A 142 -31.10 -35.96 -7.48
C LYS A 142 -29.83 -35.40 -6.86
N PHE A 143 -28.88 -34.99 -7.69
CA PHE A 143 -27.70 -34.26 -7.27
C PHE A 143 -28.08 -32.95 -6.59
N ALA A 144 -28.88 -32.11 -7.25
CA ALA A 144 -29.28 -30.81 -6.72
C ALA A 144 -30.03 -30.94 -5.38
N VAL A 145 -30.97 -31.89 -5.27
CA VAL A 145 -31.69 -32.16 -4.02
C VAL A 145 -30.73 -32.56 -2.90
N GLY A 146 -29.84 -33.54 -3.14
CA GLY A 146 -28.87 -33.97 -2.12
C GLY A 146 -27.92 -32.85 -1.69
N PHE A 147 -27.49 -32.03 -2.65
CA PHE A 147 -26.62 -30.88 -2.40
C PHE A 147 -27.28 -29.84 -1.49
N TYR A 148 -28.50 -29.40 -1.82
CA TYR A 148 -29.18 -28.38 -1.01
C TYR A 148 -29.77 -28.91 0.29
N ASP A 149 -30.17 -30.18 0.37
CA ASP A 149 -30.57 -30.81 1.64
C ASP A 149 -29.42 -30.78 2.66
N ALA A 150 -28.19 -31.06 2.20
CA ALA A 150 -27.00 -30.98 3.04
C ALA A 150 -26.67 -29.55 3.47
N LEU A 151 -26.71 -28.58 2.55
CA LEU A 151 -26.50 -27.17 2.88
C LEU A 151 -27.54 -26.63 3.86
N GLY A 152 -28.82 -26.94 3.65
CA GLY A 152 -29.89 -26.57 4.57
C GLY A 152 -29.76 -27.23 5.96
N ALA A 153 -29.04 -28.36 6.04
CA ALA A 153 -28.69 -29.01 7.30
C ALA A 153 -27.42 -28.43 7.96
N GLY A 154 -26.82 -27.36 7.40
CA GLY A 154 -25.64 -26.69 7.93
C GLY A 154 -24.32 -27.37 7.57
N ARG A 155 -24.28 -28.18 6.50
CA ARG A 155 -23.05 -28.81 5.98
C ARG A 155 -22.27 -27.87 5.06
N THR A 156 -21.00 -28.20 4.80
CA THR A 156 -20.12 -27.45 3.88
C THR A 156 -20.51 -27.68 2.42
N ILE A 157 -19.90 -26.95 1.49
CA ILE A 157 -20.13 -27.12 0.05
C ILE A 157 -19.56 -28.46 -0.43
N GLU A 158 -18.43 -28.88 0.11
CA GLU A 158 -17.77 -30.15 -0.15
C GLU A 158 -18.63 -31.33 0.34
N ASP A 159 -19.15 -31.24 1.57
CA ASP A 159 -20.12 -32.20 2.08
C ASP A 159 -21.36 -32.21 1.18
N GLY A 160 -21.88 -31.03 0.81
CA GLY A 160 -23.01 -30.91 -0.09
C GLY A 160 -22.78 -31.61 -1.42
N PHE A 161 -21.60 -31.46 -2.01
CA PHE A 161 -21.20 -32.17 -3.22
C PHE A 161 -21.23 -33.70 -3.02
N GLU A 162 -20.67 -34.19 -1.91
CA GLU A 162 -20.67 -35.63 -1.59
C GLU A 162 -22.10 -36.17 -1.37
N PHE A 163 -22.97 -35.43 -0.66
CA PHE A 163 -24.37 -35.79 -0.48
C PHE A 163 -25.16 -35.78 -1.80
N GLY A 164 -24.85 -34.85 -2.71
CA GLY A 164 -25.40 -34.82 -4.06
C GLY A 164 -25.04 -36.08 -4.86
N CYS A 165 -23.75 -36.44 -4.90
CA CYS A 165 -23.28 -37.65 -5.58
C CYS A 165 -23.88 -38.91 -4.95
N THR A 166 -23.90 -38.99 -3.61
CA THR A 166 -24.51 -40.09 -2.86
C THR A 166 -26.01 -40.22 -3.15
N SER A 167 -26.73 -39.11 -3.32
CA SER A 167 -28.16 -39.12 -3.65
C SER A 167 -28.45 -39.69 -5.04
N ILE A 168 -27.51 -39.56 -5.99
CA ILE A 168 -27.57 -40.26 -7.28
C ILE A 168 -27.35 -41.76 -7.08
N ASP A 169 -26.35 -42.15 -6.29
CA ASP A 169 -26.01 -43.56 -6.01
C ASP A 169 -27.14 -44.30 -5.29
N LEU A 170 -27.77 -43.69 -4.29
CA LEU A 170 -28.88 -44.28 -3.53
C LEU A 170 -30.10 -44.59 -4.41
N GLU A 171 -30.24 -43.92 -5.54
CA GLU A 171 -31.27 -44.18 -6.56
C GLU A 171 -30.85 -45.22 -7.61
N ASN A 172 -29.68 -45.83 -7.45
CA ASN A 172 -29.03 -46.75 -8.38
C ASN A 172 -28.87 -46.18 -9.79
N ILE A 173 -28.56 -44.88 -9.89
CA ILE A 173 -28.30 -44.21 -11.18
C ILE A 173 -26.78 -44.21 -11.42
N PRO A 174 -26.26 -44.77 -12.52
CA PRO A 174 -24.82 -44.92 -12.77
C PRO A 174 -24.14 -43.62 -13.24
N GLU A 175 -24.48 -42.48 -12.63
CA GLU A 175 -24.04 -41.14 -13.01
C GLU A 175 -23.47 -40.33 -11.84
N SER A 176 -23.27 -40.94 -10.66
CA SER A 176 -22.73 -40.28 -9.45
C SER A 176 -21.32 -39.72 -9.59
N SER A 177 -20.54 -40.22 -10.55
CA SER A 177 -19.21 -39.70 -10.91
C SER A 177 -19.23 -38.61 -11.98
N THR A 178 -20.41 -38.20 -12.43
CA THR A 178 -20.59 -37.15 -13.47
C THR A 178 -20.35 -35.75 -12.90
N PRO A 179 -20.91 -35.38 -11.74
CA PRO A 179 -20.59 -34.12 -11.08
C PRO A 179 -19.12 -34.12 -10.65
N VAL A 180 -18.43 -33.02 -10.92
CA VAL A 180 -17.05 -32.79 -10.50
C VAL A 180 -16.97 -31.44 -9.78
N LEU A 181 -16.41 -31.45 -8.58
CA LEU A 181 -16.12 -30.24 -7.82
C LEU A 181 -14.73 -29.72 -8.19
N LYS A 182 -14.69 -28.46 -8.61
CA LYS A 182 -13.47 -27.68 -8.78
C LYS A 182 -13.35 -26.73 -7.60
N THR A 183 -12.28 -26.90 -6.85
CA THR A 183 -11.91 -25.99 -5.77
C THR A 183 -10.75 -25.13 -6.22
N ARG A 184 -10.87 -23.83 -5.97
CA ARG A 184 -9.75 -22.92 -6.17
C ARG A 184 -8.66 -23.29 -5.16
N LYS A 185 -7.53 -23.83 -5.64
CA LYS A 185 -6.42 -24.35 -4.81
C LYS A 185 -5.62 -23.28 -4.02
N ASP A 186 -6.15 -22.07 -3.91
CA ASP A 186 -5.59 -20.98 -3.09
C ASP A 186 -6.32 -20.81 -1.74
N LYS A 187 -7.13 -21.80 -1.33
CA LYS A 187 -7.57 -21.95 0.08
C LYS A 187 -6.79 -23.08 0.76
N PRO A 188 -6.26 -22.87 1.98
CA PRO A 188 -5.84 -23.98 2.82
C PRO A 188 -7.12 -24.73 3.26
N ASP A 189 -7.08 -26.05 3.18
CA ASP A 189 -8.18 -26.91 3.59
C ASP A 189 -8.63 -26.57 5.01
N ASN A 190 -9.92 -26.25 5.14
CA ASN A 190 -10.63 -26.08 6.39
C ASN A 190 -11.67 -27.22 6.50
N THR A 191 -11.23 -28.48 6.39
CA THR A 191 -12.02 -29.64 6.79
C THR A 191 -11.21 -30.54 7.71
N ILE A 192 -11.67 -30.55 8.96
CA ILE A 192 -11.19 -31.35 10.07
C ILE A 192 -11.43 -32.83 9.75
N SER A 193 -10.36 -33.55 9.42
CA SER A 193 -10.07 -34.81 10.12
C SER A 193 -9.21 -34.46 11.35
N PRO A 194 -9.43 -35.09 12.51
CA PRO A 194 -9.02 -34.51 13.79
C PRO A 194 -7.50 -34.56 13.98
N ASN A 195 -6.83 -33.47 13.59
CA ASN A 195 -5.61 -32.87 14.18
C ASN A 195 -4.74 -32.20 13.10
N PHE A 196 -4.96 -30.92 12.74
CA PHE A 196 -3.88 -30.01 12.29
C PHE A 196 -4.33 -28.55 12.49
N GLN A 197 -3.52 -27.76 13.20
CA GLN A 197 -3.77 -26.34 13.55
C GLN A 197 -3.55 -25.40 12.35
N SER A 198 -4.34 -24.32 12.25
CA SER A 198 -4.36 -23.35 11.15
C SER A 198 -3.07 -22.53 11.00
N GLY A 199 -2.53 -22.44 9.79
CA GLY A 199 -1.41 -21.56 9.46
C GLY A 199 -1.78 -20.08 9.36
N LYS A 200 -0.83 -19.18 9.67
CA LYS A 200 -0.96 -17.72 9.53
C LYS A 200 -0.66 -17.25 8.11
N ARG A 201 -1.15 -16.07 7.72
CA ARG A 201 -0.76 -15.39 6.46
C ARG A 201 0.42 -14.46 6.69
N ILE A 202 1.47 -14.62 5.90
CA ILE A 202 2.76 -13.96 6.12
C ILE A 202 3.22 -13.35 4.80
N PHE A 203 3.48 -12.05 4.80
CA PHE A 203 4.17 -11.37 3.71
C PHE A 203 5.63 -11.15 4.09
N ILE A 204 6.57 -11.45 3.19
CA ILE A 204 7.99 -11.18 3.38
C ILE A 204 8.43 -10.04 2.45
N SER A 205 8.76 -8.90 3.05
CA SER A 205 9.33 -7.72 2.41
C SER A 205 10.86 -7.78 2.43
N TYR A 206 11.50 -7.62 1.26
CA TYR A 206 12.97 -7.69 1.13
C TYR A 206 13.44 -7.03 -0.18
N LYS A 207 14.75 -6.77 -0.31
CA LYS A 207 15.33 -6.28 -1.56
C LYS A 207 15.67 -7.44 -2.51
N ARG A 208 15.11 -7.42 -3.73
CA ARG A 208 15.39 -8.42 -4.77
C ARG A 208 16.84 -8.33 -5.30
N ASN A 209 17.41 -9.45 -5.74
CA ASN A 209 18.74 -9.55 -6.36
C ASN A 209 19.88 -9.03 -5.46
N VAL A 210 19.66 -8.97 -4.15
CA VAL A 210 20.65 -8.52 -3.16
C VAL A 210 20.89 -9.65 -2.17
N LYS A 211 22.16 -9.87 -1.83
CA LYS A 211 22.56 -10.75 -0.73
C LYS A 211 22.85 -9.90 0.51
N PRO A 212 22.45 -10.34 1.72
CA PRO A 212 21.81 -11.63 2.02
C PRO A 212 20.28 -11.64 1.85
N ASP A 213 19.63 -10.50 1.58
CA ASP A 213 18.17 -10.32 1.55
C ASP A 213 17.40 -11.44 0.86
N GLU A 214 17.68 -11.67 -0.42
CA GLU A 214 16.94 -12.65 -1.22
C GLU A 214 17.21 -14.09 -0.80
N GLN A 215 18.44 -14.37 -0.35
CA GLN A 215 18.81 -15.69 0.15
C GLN A 215 18.06 -16.01 1.44
N VAL A 216 18.06 -15.08 2.39
CA VAL A 216 17.39 -15.23 3.69
C VAL A 216 15.87 -15.27 3.49
N ALA A 217 15.31 -14.43 2.61
CA ALA A 217 13.88 -14.45 2.27
C ALA A 217 13.42 -15.83 1.76
N LEU A 218 14.18 -16.44 0.84
CA LEU A 218 13.87 -17.77 0.31
C LEU A 218 14.00 -18.87 1.36
N GLN A 219 14.94 -18.75 2.30
CA GLN A 219 15.09 -19.70 3.41
C GLN A 219 13.93 -19.60 4.40
N ILE A 220 13.49 -18.38 4.73
CA ILE A 220 12.29 -18.13 5.56
C ILE A 220 11.04 -18.65 4.86
N GLU A 221 10.86 -18.34 3.57
CA GLU A 221 9.73 -18.86 2.78
C GLU A 221 9.68 -20.38 2.84
N LYS A 222 10.81 -21.05 2.57
CA LYS A 222 10.89 -22.51 2.58
C LYS A 222 10.58 -23.12 3.96
N ASN A 223 10.97 -22.46 5.04
CA ASN A 223 10.75 -22.94 6.40
C ASN A 223 9.31 -22.73 6.89
N LEU A 224 8.70 -21.59 6.55
CA LEU A 224 7.37 -21.22 7.04
C LEU A 224 6.23 -21.75 6.15
N SER A 225 6.45 -21.93 4.84
CA SER A 225 5.42 -22.41 3.90
C SER A 225 4.76 -23.75 4.25
N PRO A 226 5.43 -24.73 4.90
CA PRO A 226 4.78 -25.97 5.35
C PRO A 226 3.68 -25.76 6.40
N HIS A 227 3.75 -24.67 7.17
CA HIS A 227 2.85 -24.41 8.30
C HIS A 227 2.02 -23.13 8.13
N HIS A 228 2.37 -22.25 7.20
CA HIS A 228 1.81 -20.91 7.02
C HIS A 228 1.67 -20.57 5.53
N GLN A 229 0.78 -19.64 5.20
CA GLN A 229 0.72 -19.09 3.85
C GLN A 229 1.75 -17.96 3.72
N VAL A 230 2.78 -18.18 2.91
CA VAL A 230 3.89 -17.22 2.78
C VAL A 230 3.92 -16.63 1.37
N PHE A 231 3.94 -15.30 1.31
CA PHE A 231 4.00 -14.51 0.09
C PHE A 231 5.32 -13.76 0.00
N ILE A 232 6.01 -13.91 -1.13
CA ILE A 232 7.20 -13.14 -1.52
C ILE A 232 7.01 -12.60 -2.94
N ASP A 233 7.63 -11.46 -3.23
CA ASP A 233 7.44 -10.66 -4.44
C ASP A 233 7.99 -11.29 -5.76
N LYS A 234 8.37 -12.58 -5.75
CA LYS A 234 8.81 -13.33 -6.95
C LYS A 234 7.68 -13.92 -7.79
N LYS A 235 6.46 -14.01 -7.27
CA LYS A 235 5.37 -14.80 -7.87
C LYS A 235 4.43 -14.02 -8.80
N ILE A 236 4.70 -12.73 -9.05
CA ILE A 236 3.78 -11.86 -9.81
C ILE A 236 4.13 -11.85 -11.30
N LEU A 237 3.21 -12.34 -12.14
CA LEU A 237 3.32 -12.39 -13.60
C LEU A 237 3.17 -11.00 -14.23
N VAL A 238 3.81 -10.80 -15.39
CA VAL A 238 3.69 -9.57 -16.18
C VAL A 238 2.27 -9.45 -16.74
N GLY A 239 1.57 -8.35 -16.44
CA GLY A 239 0.21 -8.07 -16.89
C GLY A 239 -0.88 -8.09 -15.81
N THR A 240 -0.56 -8.53 -14.58
CA THR A 240 -1.39 -8.25 -13.39
C THR A 240 -1.00 -6.89 -12.81
N SER A 241 -1.97 -6.18 -12.21
CA SER A 241 -1.70 -4.98 -11.42
C SER A 241 -0.87 -5.36 -10.19
N TRP A 242 0.45 -5.36 -10.36
CA TRP A 242 1.43 -5.75 -9.35
C TRP A 242 1.22 -5.01 -8.03
N ALA A 243 0.74 -3.77 -8.10
CA ALA A 243 0.34 -2.96 -6.97
C ALA A 243 -0.89 -3.49 -6.23
N GLU A 244 -1.95 -3.92 -6.94
CA GLU A 244 -3.16 -4.51 -6.34
C GLU A 244 -2.81 -5.74 -5.53
N GLN A 245 -1.96 -6.59 -6.10
CA GLN A 245 -1.62 -7.84 -5.46
C GLN A 245 -0.81 -7.60 -4.19
N ILE A 246 0.17 -6.71 -4.21
CA ILE A 246 0.96 -6.41 -3.01
C ILE A 246 0.10 -5.75 -1.93
N GLU A 247 -0.74 -4.78 -2.30
CA GLU A 247 -1.66 -4.16 -1.34
C GLU A 247 -2.62 -5.21 -0.74
N ALA A 248 -3.22 -6.06 -1.58
CA ALA A 248 -4.15 -7.08 -1.14
C ALA A 248 -3.49 -8.13 -0.23
N GLU A 249 -2.28 -8.58 -0.57
CA GLU A 249 -1.55 -9.56 0.26
C GLU A 249 -1.13 -8.96 1.60
N ILE A 250 -0.63 -7.72 1.64
CA ILE A 250 -0.29 -7.05 2.91
C ILE A 250 -1.54 -6.79 3.73
N ARG A 251 -2.64 -6.36 3.10
CA ARG A 251 -3.94 -6.13 3.76
C ARG A 251 -4.48 -7.40 4.41
N GLN A 252 -4.25 -8.56 3.81
CA GLN A 252 -4.75 -9.85 4.30
C GLN A 252 -3.74 -10.59 5.20
N ALA A 253 -2.51 -10.07 5.35
CA ALA A 253 -1.47 -10.70 6.13
C ALA A 253 -1.77 -10.60 7.65
N ASP A 254 -1.47 -11.67 8.38
CA ASP A 254 -1.37 -11.63 9.84
C ASP A 254 -0.05 -11.01 10.28
N PHE A 255 1.04 -11.27 9.52
CA PHE A 255 2.39 -10.80 9.81
C PHE A 255 3.08 -10.25 8.56
N LEU A 256 3.82 -9.15 8.72
CA LEU A 256 4.77 -8.64 7.73
C LEU A 256 6.19 -8.86 8.26
N ILE A 257 6.93 -9.82 7.69
CA ILE A 257 8.35 -10.00 7.98
C ILE A 257 9.14 -9.07 7.07
N VAL A 258 9.96 -8.19 7.65
CA VAL A 258 10.71 -7.18 6.89
C VAL A 258 12.21 -7.42 7.05
N LEU A 259 12.88 -7.73 5.96
CA LEU A 259 14.33 -7.96 5.93
C LEU A 259 15.08 -6.65 5.67
N LEU A 260 15.88 -6.23 6.64
CA LEU A 260 16.50 -4.90 6.74
C LEU A 260 18.04 -5.02 6.70
N SER A 261 18.62 -5.05 5.51
CA SER A 261 20.05 -4.94 5.24
C SER A 261 20.47 -3.51 4.93
N GLU A 262 21.77 -3.27 4.76
CA GLU A 262 22.30 -1.98 4.29
C GLU A 262 21.68 -1.52 2.94
N HIS A 263 21.17 -2.44 2.13
CA HIS A 263 20.53 -2.12 0.85
C HIS A 263 19.01 -1.94 0.94
N SER A 264 18.30 -2.77 1.73
CA SER A 264 16.83 -2.70 1.78
C SER A 264 16.31 -1.54 2.61
N VAL A 265 17.04 -1.07 3.61
CA VAL A 265 16.69 0.13 4.41
C VAL A 265 16.63 1.42 3.57
N HIS A 266 17.07 1.36 2.31
CA HIS A 266 17.02 2.47 1.35
C HIS A 266 16.09 2.18 0.16
N SER A 267 15.30 1.10 0.23
CA SER A 267 14.39 0.71 -0.83
C SER A 267 13.02 1.36 -0.66
N GLU A 268 12.64 2.22 -1.61
CA GLU A 268 11.31 2.87 -1.64
C GLU A 268 10.16 1.87 -1.57
N MET A 269 10.34 0.69 -2.17
CA MET A 269 9.31 -0.35 -2.13
C MET A 269 9.16 -0.95 -0.72
N VAL A 270 10.27 -1.28 -0.05
CA VAL A 270 10.25 -1.82 1.31
C VAL A 270 9.66 -0.80 2.28
N GLU A 271 10.07 0.47 2.16
CA GLU A 271 9.46 1.58 2.90
C GLU A 271 7.95 1.67 2.67
N THR A 272 7.50 1.52 1.43
CA THR A 272 6.08 1.57 1.06
C THR A 272 5.30 0.40 1.66
N GLU A 273 5.86 -0.80 1.64
CA GLU A 273 5.26 -2.01 2.23
C GLU A 273 5.14 -1.89 3.75
N ILE A 274 6.17 -1.38 4.43
CA ILE A 274 6.15 -1.08 5.87
C ILE A 274 5.05 -0.06 6.18
N ARG A 275 4.98 1.03 5.42
CA ARG A 275 3.95 2.06 5.60
C ARG A 275 2.55 1.49 5.39
N MET A 276 2.33 0.73 4.32
CA MET A 276 1.03 0.08 4.07
C MET A 276 0.64 -0.89 5.19
N ALA A 277 1.59 -1.70 5.67
CA ALA A 277 1.35 -2.59 6.80
C ALA A 277 1.01 -1.82 8.08
N HIS A 278 1.67 -0.68 8.33
CA HIS A 278 1.35 0.20 9.44
C HIS A 278 -0.07 0.76 9.33
N ASP A 279 -0.42 1.31 8.16
CA ASP A 279 -1.76 1.85 7.87
C ASP A 279 -2.86 0.77 8.04
N PHE A 280 -2.61 -0.45 7.55
CA PHE A 280 -3.55 -1.57 7.72
C PHE A 280 -3.62 -2.06 9.16
N ALA A 281 -2.50 -2.12 9.88
CA ALA A 281 -2.48 -2.51 11.29
C ALA A 281 -3.35 -1.59 12.14
N GLN A 282 -3.32 -0.28 11.88
CA GLN A 282 -4.22 0.67 12.52
C GLN A 282 -5.69 0.41 12.17
N ALA A 283 -5.99 0.11 10.90
CA ALA A 283 -7.36 -0.14 10.46
C ALA A 283 -7.93 -1.52 10.87
N GLN A 284 -7.07 -2.52 11.13
CA GLN A 284 -7.45 -3.93 11.30
C GLN A 284 -7.02 -4.52 12.65
N SER A 285 -7.24 -3.79 13.75
CA SER A 285 -6.99 -4.29 15.11
C SER A 285 -5.56 -4.83 15.32
N GLY A 286 -4.56 -4.16 14.74
CA GLY A 286 -3.14 -4.47 14.88
C GLY A 286 -2.54 -5.42 13.82
N LYS A 287 -3.25 -5.71 12.71
CA LYS A 287 -2.76 -6.59 11.63
C LYS A 287 -2.52 -5.89 10.28
N PRO A 288 -1.43 -6.20 9.56
CA PRO A 288 -0.41 -7.20 9.91
C PRO A 288 0.52 -6.72 11.04
N VAL A 289 0.96 -7.66 11.87
CA VAL A 289 2.03 -7.40 12.86
C VAL A 289 3.36 -7.32 12.13
N ILE A 290 4.06 -6.21 12.23
CA ILE A 290 5.36 -6.00 11.60
C ILE A 290 6.44 -6.70 12.44
N LEU A 291 7.23 -7.56 11.80
CA LEU A 291 8.37 -8.31 12.37
C LEU A 291 9.67 -7.88 11.64
N PRO A 292 10.37 -6.85 12.14
CA PRO A 292 11.63 -6.38 11.54
C PRO A 292 12.78 -7.36 11.83
N VAL A 293 13.56 -7.67 10.80
CA VAL A 293 14.76 -8.52 10.88
C VAL A 293 15.96 -7.75 10.31
N ARG A 294 16.91 -7.37 11.15
CA ARG A 294 18.15 -6.72 10.73
C ARG A 294 19.12 -7.75 10.17
N LEU A 295 19.50 -7.60 8.90
CA LEU A 295 20.47 -8.46 8.21
C LEU A 295 21.85 -7.80 8.18
N ALA A 296 22.69 -8.15 9.15
CA ALA A 296 24.02 -7.58 9.41
C ALA A 296 24.03 -6.03 9.53
N TYR A 297 22.85 -5.43 9.74
CA TYR A 297 22.66 -3.99 9.77
C TYR A 297 22.66 -3.47 11.21
N ARG A 298 23.75 -2.79 11.59
CA ARG A 298 24.01 -2.28 12.95
C ARG A 298 23.83 -0.78 13.14
N GLN A 299 23.39 -0.06 12.11
CA GLN A 299 23.16 1.38 12.20
C GLN A 299 21.73 1.69 12.69
N PRO A 300 21.48 2.82 13.37
CA PRO A 300 20.12 3.28 13.65
C PRO A 300 19.33 3.45 12.35
N PHE A 301 18.02 3.17 12.37
CA PHE A 301 17.20 3.48 11.20
C PHE A 301 17.19 5.00 10.99
N GLN A 302 17.24 5.41 9.73
CA GLN A 302 17.07 6.80 9.37
C GLN A 302 15.60 7.06 9.05
N TYR A 303 15.19 8.31 9.19
CA TYR A 303 13.89 8.76 8.73
C TYR A 303 13.71 8.47 7.22
N PRO A 304 12.56 7.93 6.78
CA PRO A 304 11.31 7.75 7.53
C PRO A 304 11.15 6.39 8.23
N LEU A 305 12.02 5.42 7.99
CA LEU A 305 11.90 4.07 8.59
C LEU A 305 11.94 4.09 10.11
N SER A 306 12.74 4.98 10.70
CA SER A 306 12.84 5.16 12.16
C SER A 306 11.47 5.41 12.79
N ALA A 307 10.62 6.19 12.11
CA ALA A 307 9.29 6.55 12.58
C ALA A 307 8.37 5.33 12.73
N TYR A 308 8.49 4.35 11.83
CA TYR A 308 7.69 3.13 11.82
C TYR A 308 8.29 1.99 12.65
N LEU A 309 9.62 1.91 12.78
CA LEU A 309 10.30 0.70 13.26
C LEU A 309 10.99 0.84 14.63
N ASP A 310 11.35 2.04 15.07
CA ASP A 310 12.18 2.20 16.29
C ASP A 310 11.47 1.70 17.56
N HIS A 311 10.15 1.84 17.59
CA HIS A 311 9.29 1.42 18.70
C HIS A 311 8.93 -0.07 18.68
N ILE A 312 9.35 -0.83 17.66
CA ILE A 312 9.03 -2.26 17.48
C ILE A 312 10.23 -3.13 17.88
N ASN A 313 9.98 -4.34 18.40
CA ASN A 313 11.05 -5.33 18.65
C ASN A 313 11.58 -5.88 17.34
N TRP A 314 12.84 -6.33 17.29
CA TRP A 314 13.43 -6.84 16.04
C TRP A 314 14.30 -8.07 16.29
N ALA A 315 14.53 -8.85 15.23
CA ALA A 315 15.50 -9.95 15.21
C ALA A 315 16.80 -9.50 14.55
N TYR A 316 17.91 -10.14 14.88
CA TYR A 316 19.22 -9.88 14.28
C TYR A 316 19.79 -11.14 13.65
N TRP A 317 20.24 -11.01 12.41
CA TRP A 317 20.95 -12.05 11.67
C TRP A 317 22.27 -11.45 11.21
N SER A 318 23.40 -12.09 11.48
CA SER A 318 24.73 -11.58 11.10
C SER A 318 25.32 -12.35 9.92
N GLU A 319 25.19 -13.67 9.94
CA GLU A 319 25.78 -14.58 8.97
C GLU A 319 24.92 -15.84 8.76
N ASP A 320 25.25 -16.63 7.73
CA ASP A 320 24.46 -17.81 7.34
C ASP A 320 24.23 -18.81 8.48
N ASN A 321 25.15 -18.91 9.45
CA ASN A 321 25.04 -19.78 10.61
C ASN A 321 23.90 -19.37 11.58
N ASP A 322 23.47 -18.12 11.54
CA ASP A 322 22.40 -17.60 12.41
C ASP A 322 21.01 -17.98 11.88
N THR A 323 20.90 -18.44 10.63
CA THR A 323 19.62 -18.74 9.97
C THR A 323 18.73 -19.67 10.77
N PRO A 324 19.20 -20.81 11.33
CA PRO A 324 18.35 -21.69 12.14
C PRO A 324 17.80 -21.01 13.39
N GLN A 325 18.59 -20.13 14.03
CA GLN A 325 18.15 -19.36 15.20
C GLN A 325 17.09 -18.34 14.81
N LEU A 326 17.32 -17.57 13.73
CA LEU A 326 16.35 -16.62 13.20
C LEU A 326 15.01 -17.30 12.89
N LEU A 327 15.05 -18.48 12.26
CA LEU A 327 13.83 -19.23 11.94
C LEU A 327 13.08 -19.66 13.21
N ALA A 328 13.79 -20.12 14.25
CA ALA A 328 13.16 -20.47 15.52
C ALA A 328 12.50 -19.24 16.17
N GLU A 329 13.18 -18.10 16.17
CA GLU A 329 12.66 -16.85 16.72
C GLU A 329 11.42 -16.33 15.97
N LEU A 330 11.44 -16.37 14.63
CA LEU A 330 10.28 -15.98 13.83
C LEU A 330 9.07 -16.89 14.11
N ASN A 331 9.28 -18.21 14.24
CA ASN A 331 8.20 -19.14 14.59
C ASN A 331 7.58 -18.83 15.97
N LEU A 332 8.40 -18.47 16.97
CA LEU A 332 7.90 -18.04 18.28
C LEU A 332 7.12 -16.72 18.18
N ALA A 333 7.62 -15.75 17.42
CA ALA A 333 6.93 -14.48 17.22
C ALA A 333 5.57 -14.64 16.52
N ILE A 334 5.50 -15.51 15.51
CA ILE A 334 4.26 -15.86 14.80
C ILE A 334 3.26 -16.57 15.73
N ALA A 335 3.77 -17.33 16.72
CA ALA A 335 2.95 -17.98 17.74
C ALA A 335 2.43 -17.02 18.83
N GLY A 336 2.85 -15.74 18.82
CA GLY A 336 2.39 -14.70 19.75
C GLY A 336 3.42 -14.28 20.80
N GLU A 337 4.64 -14.81 20.75
CA GLU A 337 5.75 -14.30 21.56
C GLU A 337 6.34 -13.02 20.94
N LYS A 338 7.21 -12.33 21.68
CA LYS A 338 7.93 -11.14 21.19
C LYS A 338 9.27 -11.56 20.60
N LEU A 339 9.73 -10.85 19.56
CA LEU A 339 11.11 -10.96 19.10
C LEU A 339 12.09 -10.65 20.25
N THR A 340 13.21 -11.35 20.27
CA THR A 340 14.14 -11.46 21.42
C THR A 340 14.82 -10.15 21.78
N ILE A 341 14.98 -9.21 20.84
CA ILE A 341 15.57 -7.91 21.11
C ILE A 341 14.46 -6.92 21.45
N SER A 342 14.05 -6.93 22.72
CA SER A 342 12.98 -6.08 23.26
C SER A 342 13.48 -4.97 24.21
N GLU A 343 14.65 -5.13 24.80
CA GLU A 343 15.17 -4.19 25.80
C GLU A 343 16.02 -3.08 25.16
N ALA A 344 15.80 -1.83 25.60
CA ALA A 344 16.51 -0.66 25.09
C ALA A 344 18.04 -0.77 25.23
N GLN A 345 18.53 -1.43 26.29
CA GLN A 345 19.96 -1.71 26.49
C GLN A 345 20.50 -2.69 25.42
N THR A 346 19.84 -3.81 25.16
CA THR A 346 20.25 -4.77 24.13
C THR A 346 20.22 -4.15 22.73
N LYS A 347 19.21 -3.30 22.44
CA LYS A 347 19.17 -2.50 21.21
C LYS A 347 20.40 -1.58 21.11
N ALA A 348 20.73 -0.86 22.18
CA ALA A 348 21.86 0.06 22.22
C ALA A 348 23.24 -0.63 22.15
N GLU A 349 23.38 -1.84 22.67
CA GLU A 349 24.62 -2.63 22.62
C GLU A 349 24.92 -3.20 21.23
N LEU A 350 23.88 -3.55 20.48
CA LEU A 350 24.00 -4.05 19.11
C LEU A 350 24.20 -2.93 18.08
N LEU A 351 23.67 -1.74 18.36
CA LEU A 351 23.87 -0.54 17.55
C LEU A 351 25.27 0.01 17.75
N THR A 352 26.04 0.15 16.68
CA THR A 352 27.32 0.84 16.75
C THR A 352 27.10 2.35 16.85
N CYS A 353 26.99 2.87 18.07
CA CYS A 353 27.29 4.28 18.30
C CYS A 353 28.76 4.50 17.95
N SER A 354 29.02 5.11 16.79
CA SER A 354 30.34 5.62 16.45
C SER A 354 30.75 6.63 17.53
N LYS A 355 31.51 6.19 18.53
CA LYS A 355 32.36 7.11 19.29
C LYS A 355 33.30 7.74 18.26
N PRO A 356 33.38 9.08 18.17
CA PRO A 356 34.38 9.70 17.33
C PRO A 356 35.74 9.16 17.78
N SER A 357 36.47 8.50 16.86
CA SER A 357 37.77 7.95 17.20
C SER A 357 38.66 9.08 17.70
N SER A 358 39.24 8.93 18.89
CA SER A 358 40.18 9.88 19.50
C SER A 358 41.56 9.89 18.82
N LEU A 359 41.66 9.32 17.63
CA LEU A 359 42.82 9.41 16.76
C LEU A 359 42.47 10.41 15.64
N PRO A 360 43.27 11.48 15.44
CA PRO A 360 43.06 12.35 14.29
C PRO A 360 43.21 11.51 13.03
N LEU A 361 42.12 11.37 12.28
CA LEU A 361 42.14 10.80 10.94
C LEU A 361 43.18 11.57 10.11
N PRO A 362 44.07 10.87 9.37
CA PRO A 362 45.03 11.53 8.49
C PRO A 362 44.29 12.44 7.49
N LEU A 363 44.91 13.57 7.16
CA LEU A 363 44.31 14.66 6.37
C LEU A 363 43.59 14.18 5.10
N SER A 364 42.37 14.71 4.94
CA SER A 364 41.34 14.46 3.90
C SER A 364 41.75 14.81 2.44
N SER A 365 42.87 14.29 1.95
CA SER A 365 43.31 14.54 0.57
C SER A 365 43.60 13.28 -0.26
N ALA A 366 43.46 12.08 0.32
CA ALA A 366 43.81 10.84 -0.39
C ALA A 366 42.95 9.60 -0.04
N GLN A 367 41.86 9.74 0.73
CA GLN A 367 40.88 8.67 0.87
C GLN A 367 39.70 8.94 -0.08
N PRO A 368 39.31 7.98 -0.95
CA PRO A 368 38.08 8.13 -1.72
C PRO A 368 36.93 8.35 -0.73
N ALA A 369 36.13 9.40 -0.93
CA ALA A 369 34.96 9.66 -0.10
C ALA A 369 34.13 8.37 -0.07
N GLN A 370 33.91 7.82 1.14
CA GLN A 370 33.10 6.63 1.31
C GLN A 370 31.73 6.93 0.70
N LEU A 371 31.37 6.20 -0.37
CA LEU A 371 30.13 6.43 -1.11
C LEU A 371 28.94 6.18 -0.19
N GLU A 372 28.14 7.22 0.04
CA GLU A 372 26.93 7.13 0.84
C GLU A 372 25.77 6.62 -0.03
N ILE A 373 25.06 5.61 0.45
CA ILE A 373 23.92 5.05 -0.27
C ILE A 373 22.80 6.11 -0.35
N PRO A 374 22.23 6.36 -1.54
CA PRO A 374 21.10 7.27 -1.68
C PRO A 374 19.88 6.75 -0.92
N SER A 375 19.68 7.29 0.26
CA SER A 375 18.48 7.13 1.09
C SER A 375 17.50 8.30 0.89
N GLY A 376 16.38 8.28 1.61
CA GLY A 376 15.44 9.40 1.67
C GLY A 376 16.08 10.67 2.23
N THR A 377 15.95 10.91 3.53
CA THR A 377 16.48 12.12 4.15
C THR A 377 17.99 12.02 4.36
N MET A 378 18.74 13.01 3.86
CA MET A 378 20.20 13.06 3.98
C MET A 378 20.64 13.58 5.34
N ASP A 379 21.67 12.95 5.91
CA ASP A 379 22.42 13.49 7.05
C ASP A 379 22.87 14.93 6.76
N ALA A 380 22.88 15.77 7.80
CA ALA A 380 23.19 17.19 7.65
C ALA A 380 24.61 17.46 7.14
N GLU A 381 25.56 16.59 7.48
CA GLU A 381 26.98 16.71 7.14
C GLU A 381 27.36 15.87 5.91
N SER A 382 26.38 15.28 5.21
CA SER A 382 26.62 14.49 3.99
C SER A 382 27.39 15.28 2.93
N PRO A 383 28.54 14.76 2.43
CA PRO A 383 29.31 15.41 1.38
C PRO A 383 28.59 15.39 0.02
N PHE A 384 27.52 14.60 -0.10
CA PHE A 384 26.71 14.47 -1.32
C PHE A 384 25.54 15.46 -1.36
N TYR A 385 25.32 16.24 -0.31
CA TYR A 385 24.32 17.31 -0.33
C TYR A 385 24.76 18.45 -1.25
N VAL A 386 23.93 18.76 -2.24
CA VAL A 386 24.14 19.92 -3.12
C VAL A 386 23.39 21.10 -2.54
N GLU A 387 24.14 22.03 -1.96
CA GLU A 387 23.58 23.27 -1.44
C GLU A 387 22.87 24.07 -2.52
N ARG A 388 21.69 24.59 -2.18
CA ARG A 388 20.90 25.44 -3.05
C ARG A 388 20.83 26.86 -2.50
N PRO A 389 20.66 27.88 -3.37
CA PRO A 389 20.46 29.25 -2.91
C PRO A 389 19.29 29.43 -1.92
N SER A 390 18.27 28.56 -2.04
CA SER A 390 17.10 28.49 -1.15
C SER A 390 17.46 28.10 0.30
N ASP A 391 18.51 27.32 0.48
CA ASP A 391 18.85 26.69 1.77
C ASP A 391 19.35 27.75 2.76
N ASP A 392 20.22 28.65 2.28
CA ASP A 392 20.72 29.80 3.03
C ASP A 392 19.58 30.63 3.64
N LYS A 393 18.48 30.78 2.91
CA LYS A 393 17.31 31.55 3.37
C LYS A 393 16.62 30.85 4.54
N ALA A 394 16.46 29.53 4.48
CA ALA A 394 15.89 28.75 5.58
C ALA A 394 16.78 28.80 6.83
N LEU A 395 18.08 28.54 6.68
CA LEU A 395 19.05 28.50 7.77
C LEU A 395 19.20 29.86 8.46
N ARG A 396 19.28 30.94 7.70
CA ARG A 396 19.35 32.30 8.26
C ARG A 396 18.06 32.69 8.96
N THR A 397 16.90 32.29 8.42
CA THR A 397 15.60 32.64 9.00
C THR A 397 15.40 31.93 10.33
N ILE A 398 15.66 30.62 10.40
CA ILE A 398 15.46 29.86 11.64
C ILE A 398 16.46 30.22 12.74
N SER A 399 17.64 30.73 12.38
CA SER A 399 18.67 31.12 13.35
C SER A 399 18.37 32.44 14.06
N GLN A 400 17.35 33.20 13.62
CA GLN A 400 17.01 34.48 14.22
C GLN A 400 16.44 34.31 15.63
N THR A 401 16.91 35.11 16.57
CA THR A 401 16.43 35.10 17.96
C THR A 401 15.63 36.37 18.29
N GLY A 402 14.82 36.33 19.36
CA GLY A 402 14.03 37.47 19.82
C GLY A 402 12.74 37.76 19.03
N ARG A 403 12.50 37.03 17.94
CA ARG A 403 11.23 37.02 17.18
C ARG A 403 10.87 35.60 16.78
N GLY A 404 9.58 35.28 16.79
CA GLY A 404 9.09 34.02 16.24
C GLY A 404 9.04 34.09 14.71
N VAL A 405 9.47 33.04 14.02
CA VAL A 405 9.48 32.94 12.55
C VAL A 405 8.56 31.82 12.06
N THR A 406 8.12 31.94 10.81
CA THR A 406 7.41 30.86 10.12
C THR A 406 8.14 30.61 8.81
N ILE A 407 8.49 29.35 8.56
CA ILE A 407 9.13 28.89 7.34
C ILE A 407 8.23 27.84 6.72
N VAL A 408 7.97 27.95 5.43
CA VAL A 408 7.23 26.97 4.63
C VAL A 408 8.20 26.39 3.63
N ILE A 409 8.52 25.10 3.74
CA ILE A 409 9.34 24.37 2.77
C ILE A 409 8.39 23.61 1.85
N LYS A 410 8.35 23.98 0.57
CA LYS A 410 7.46 23.35 -0.41
C LYS A 410 8.21 22.84 -1.63
N GLY A 411 7.63 21.86 -2.31
CA GLY A 411 8.17 21.28 -3.53
C GLY A 411 7.72 19.83 -3.70
N ALA A 412 7.87 19.28 -4.90
CA ALA A 412 7.47 17.90 -5.20
C ALA A 412 8.09 16.86 -4.24
N ARG A 413 7.51 15.66 -4.15
CA ARG A 413 8.17 14.54 -3.44
C ARG A 413 9.61 14.33 -3.97
N GLN A 414 10.50 13.97 -3.04
CA GLN A 414 11.90 13.63 -3.30
C GLN A 414 12.79 14.74 -3.89
N VAL A 415 12.42 16.02 -3.72
CA VAL A 415 13.32 17.17 -3.99
C VAL A 415 14.30 17.47 -2.84
N GLY A 416 14.23 16.75 -1.72
CA GLY A 416 15.09 16.98 -0.55
C GLY A 416 14.54 17.97 0.47
N LYS A 417 13.20 18.07 0.60
CA LYS A 417 12.53 18.91 1.62
C LYS A 417 12.92 18.50 3.03
N SER A 418 12.79 17.23 3.37
CA SER A 418 13.14 16.70 4.69
C SER A 418 14.65 16.83 4.96
N SER A 419 15.52 16.72 3.94
CA SER A 419 16.96 17.01 4.08
C SER A 419 17.25 18.47 4.42
N LEU A 420 16.48 19.41 3.87
CA LEU A 420 16.56 20.82 4.26
C LEU A 420 15.96 21.05 5.65
N LEU A 421 14.88 20.34 6.00
CA LEU A 421 14.27 20.42 7.32
C LEU A 421 15.27 20.02 8.42
N ILE A 422 15.97 18.89 8.27
CA ILE A 422 17.00 18.47 9.24
C ILE A 422 18.09 19.53 9.40
N ARG A 423 18.58 20.11 8.29
CA ARG A 423 19.58 21.18 8.35
C ARG A 423 19.03 22.44 9.05
N THR A 424 17.77 22.74 8.82
CA THR A 424 17.05 23.84 9.48
C THR A 424 16.93 23.59 10.99
N MET A 425 16.63 22.36 11.41
CA MET A 425 16.61 21.96 12.82
C MET A 425 18.02 22.04 13.44
N ASN A 426 19.05 21.58 12.75
CA ASN A 426 20.43 21.68 13.22
C ASN A 426 20.89 23.14 13.38
N ALA A 427 20.50 24.03 12.46
CA ALA A 427 20.75 25.46 12.61
C ALA A 427 19.99 26.06 13.80
N ALA A 428 18.75 25.64 14.04
CA ALA A 428 17.98 26.06 15.21
C ALA A 428 18.62 25.60 16.53
N ALA A 429 19.08 24.35 16.58
CA ALA A 429 19.79 23.79 17.74
C ALA A 429 21.10 24.55 18.00
N LYS A 430 21.89 24.84 16.96
CA LYS A 430 23.08 25.70 17.04
C LYS A 430 22.76 27.12 17.54
N ALA A 431 21.55 27.62 17.27
CA ALA A 431 21.04 28.90 17.79
C ALA A 431 20.44 28.80 19.22
N GLY A 432 20.54 27.64 19.87
CA GLY A 432 20.08 27.43 21.25
C GLY A 432 18.57 27.25 21.42
N LYS A 433 17.86 26.87 20.34
CA LYS A 433 16.41 26.62 20.37
C LYS A 433 16.12 25.15 20.62
N HIS A 434 15.03 24.87 21.34
CA HIS A 434 14.47 23.53 21.40
C HIS A 434 13.65 23.26 20.13
N PHE A 435 13.45 22.01 19.78
CA PHE A 435 12.61 21.63 18.66
C PHE A 435 11.69 20.46 19.04
N ALA A 436 10.51 20.45 18.44
CA ALA A 436 9.61 19.31 18.38
C ALA A 436 9.39 18.99 16.90
N PHE A 437 9.69 17.76 16.50
CA PHE A 437 9.47 17.27 15.14
C PHE A 437 8.24 16.36 15.13
N LEU A 438 7.27 16.70 14.30
CA LEU A 438 6.05 15.90 14.10
C LEU A 438 5.96 15.50 12.63
N ASP A 439 5.90 14.19 12.39
CA ASP A 439 5.59 13.65 11.07
C ASP A 439 4.10 13.32 10.98
N PHE A 440 3.40 14.00 10.09
CA PHE A 440 1.97 13.83 9.93
C PHE A 440 1.58 12.51 9.24
N GLN A 441 2.55 11.78 8.67
CA GLN A 441 2.32 10.42 8.19
C GLN A 441 1.99 9.44 9.31
N LEU A 442 2.37 9.74 10.55
CA LEU A 442 2.14 8.86 11.69
C LEU A 442 0.70 8.94 12.25
N PHE A 443 -0.08 9.96 11.86
CA PHE A 443 -1.46 10.09 12.36
C PHE A 443 -2.30 8.95 11.84
N GLU A 444 -3.07 8.34 12.74
CA GLU A 444 -3.96 7.25 12.38
C GLU A 444 -5.13 7.78 11.56
N GLN A 445 -5.72 6.92 10.72
CA GLN A 445 -6.91 7.31 9.95
C GLN A 445 -8.07 7.72 10.88
N ALA A 446 -8.14 7.14 12.09
CA ALA A 446 -9.09 7.54 13.12
C ALA A 446 -8.83 8.98 13.61
N ASP A 447 -7.57 9.35 13.85
CA ASP A 447 -7.18 10.72 14.19
C ASP A 447 -7.59 11.66 13.05
N LEU A 448 -7.28 11.34 11.79
CA LEU A 448 -7.59 12.20 10.64
C LEU A 448 -9.09 12.38 10.37
N ASN A 449 -9.94 11.48 10.87
CA ASN A 449 -11.39 11.54 10.70
C ASN A 449 -12.12 12.23 11.87
N ASP A 450 -11.47 12.38 13.04
CA ASP A 450 -12.06 13.01 14.23
C ASP A 450 -11.21 14.18 14.72
N ALA A 451 -11.78 15.37 14.67
CA ALA A 451 -11.07 16.58 15.06
C ALA A 451 -10.62 16.56 16.54
N ASP A 452 -11.46 16.16 17.50
CA ASP A 452 -11.07 16.20 18.92
C ASP A 452 -9.93 15.20 19.17
N LEU A 453 -10.04 14.00 18.60
CA LEU A 453 -9.00 12.99 18.67
C LEU A 453 -7.68 13.49 18.06
N PHE A 454 -7.72 14.06 16.86
CA PHE A 454 -6.56 14.64 16.19
C PHE A 454 -5.86 15.68 17.05
N PHE A 455 -6.58 16.72 17.51
CA PHE A 455 -5.93 17.81 18.23
C PHE A 455 -5.38 17.36 19.60
N ARG A 456 -6.05 16.41 20.26
CA ARG A 456 -5.55 15.78 21.50
C ARG A 456 -4.27 14.99 21.23
N ARG A 457 -4.25 14.16 20.18
CA ARG A 457 -3.08 13.39 19.75
C ARG A 457 -1.91 14.31 19.39
N PHE A 458 -2.19 15.36 18.63
CA PHE A 458 -1.20 16.39 18.28
C PHE A 458 -0.58 17.03 19.53
N CYS A 459 -1.38 17.37 20.54
CA CYS A 459 -0.86 17.90 21.80
C CYS A 459 -0.05 16.87 22.60
N PHE A 460 -0.50 15.63 22.67
CA PHE A 460 0.22 14.54 23.33
C PHE A 460 1.60 14.33 22.70
N TRP A 461 1.68 14.24 21.36
CA TRP A 461 2.95 14.06 20.65
C TRP A 461 3.89 15.26 20.80
N LEU A 462 3.37 16.47 20.92
CA LEU A 462 4.21 17.62 21.24
C LEU A 462 4.92 17.47 22.57
N THR A 463 4.21 17.01 23.61
CA THR A 463 4.84 16.77 24.92
C THR A 463 5.77 15.58 24.91
N ASP A 464 5.41 14.51 24.22
CA ASP A 464 6.27 13.34 24.06
C ASP A 464 7.59 13.68 23.35
N ALA A 465 7.52 14.38 22.21
CA ALA A 465 8.70 14.84 21.46
C ALA A 465 9.56 15.85 22.23
N LEU A 466 9.00 16.53 23.23
CA LEU A 466 9.71 17.46 24.10
C LEU A 466 10.17 16.82 25.42
N GLU A 467 9.90 15.53 25.63
CA GLU A 467 10.13 14.80 26.89
C GLU A 467 9.51 15.52 28.10
N MET A 468 8.30 16.07 27.91
CA MET A 468 7.53 16.78 28.92
C MET A 468 6.37 15.91 29.43
N GLU A 469 5.97 16.13 30.68
CA GLU A 469 4.78 15.49 31.27
C GLU A 469 3.53 15.85 30.46
N ASP A 470 2.71 14.85 30.11
CA ASP A 470 1.43 15.12 29.47
C ASP A 470 0.43 15.70 30.48
N LYS A 471 -0.04 16.93 30.23
CA LYS A 471 -1.05 17.63 31.04
C LYS A 471 -2.30 17.95 30.25
N LEU A 472 -2.58 17.21 29.19
CA LEU A 472 -3.68 17.49 28.29
C LEU A 472 -5.01 17.67 29.04
N GLU A 473 -5.38 16.75 29.93
CA GLU A 473 -6.66 16.80 30.66
C GLU A 473 -6.83 18.02 31.57
N GLU A 474 -5.75 18.62 32.07
CA GLU A 474 -5.81 19.83 32.90
C GLU A 474 -6.10 21.09 32.05
N TYR A 475 -5.56 21.12 30.83
CA TYR A 475 -5.61 22.29 29.96
C TYR A 475 -6.66 22.20 28.86
N TRP A 476 -7.15 21.00 28.55
CA TRP A 476 -8.17 20.75 27.54
C TRP A 476 -9.55 21.15 28.04
N ASN A 477 -10.25 21.97 27.27
CA ASN A 477 -11.62 22.36 27.59
C ASN A 477 -12.48 22.28 26.33
N SER A 478 -13.31 21.25 26.24
CA SER A 478 -14.20 21.00 25.10
C SER A 478 -15.14 22.17 24.80
N SER A 479 -15.51 22.98 25.80
CA SER A 479 -16.39 24.15 25.61
C SER A 479 -15.70 25.31 24.87
N LEU A 480 -14.36 25.33 24.78
CA LEU A 480 -13.61 26.35 24.02
C LEU A 480 -13.48 26.01 22.53
N GLY A 481 -13.72 24.74 22.15
CA GLY A 481 -13.37 24.19 20.85
C GLY A 481 -11.90 23.77 20.74
N ASN A 482 -11.60 22.86 19.81
CA ASN A 482 -10.33 22.15 19.72
C ASN A 482 -9.14 23.08 19.46
N ASN A 483 -9.28 24.04 18.53
CA ASN A 483 -8.22 24.99 18.19
C ASN A 483 -7.84 25.91 19.38
N ARG A 484 -8.81 26.34 20.19
CA ARG A 484 -8.57 27.18 21.37
C ARG A 484 -7.99 26.38 22.51
N SER A 485 -8.43 25.14 22.71
CA SER A 485 -7.84 24.22 23.70
C SER A 485 -6.39 23.91 23.38
N CYS A 486 -6.09 23.55 22.13
CA CYS A 486 -4.72 23.35 21.66
C CYS A 486 -3.86 24.62 21.82
N SER A 487 -4.38 25.79 21.44
CA SER A 487 -3.70 27.08 21.65
C SER A 487 -3.42 27.40 23.12
N ARG A 488 -4.35 27.03 24.01
CA ARG A 488 -4.20 27.18 25.46
C ARG A 488 -3.11 26.25 25.99
N TYR A 489 -3.10 24.98 25.57
CA TYR A 489 -2.06 24.02 25.93
C TYR A 489 -0.68 24.50 25.49
N MET A 490 -0.54 24.89 24.21
CA MET A 490 0.72 25.40 23.66
C MET A 490 1.22 26.64 24.42
N SER A 491 0.37 27.66 24.59
CA SER A 491 0.82 28.95 25.17
C SER A 491 0.96 28.97 26.69
N ARG A 492 0.07 28.30 27.43
CA ARG A 492 0.02 28.38 28.90
C ARG A 492 0.82 27.29 29.59
N TYR A 493 1.00 26.15 28.93
CA TYR A 493 1.80 25.04 29.43
C TYR A 493 3.15 24.97 28.70
N ILE A 494 3.17 24.47 27.45
CA ILE A 494 4.42 24.14 26.75
C ILE A 494 5.39 25.32 26.67
N LEU A 495 5.00 26.45 26.06
CA LEU A 495 5.89 27.61 25.86
C LEU A 495 6.24 28.32 27.18
N LYS A 496 5.42 28.16 28.22
CA LYS A 496 5.63 28.78 29.53
C LYS A 496 6.66 27.98 30.33
N GLU A 497 6.47 26.67 30.44
CA GLU A 497 7.33 25.76 31.19
C GLU A 497 8.69 25.57 30.50
N LEU A 498 8.72 25.45 29.17
CA LEU A 498 9.96 25.26 28.42
C LEU A 498 10.94 26.44 28.60
N GLY A 499 10.41 27.66 28.80
CA GLY A 499 11.18 28.87 29.08
C GLY A 499 12.00 29.41 27.90
N LYS A 500 12.38 28.56 26.94
CA LYS A 500 13.23 28.83 25.77
C LYS A 500 12.42 28.85 24.46
N PRO A 501 12.98 29.38 23.35
CA PRO A 501 12.34 29.30 22.05
C PRO A 501 12.18 27.84 21.59
N LEU A 502 11.02 27.54 21.01
CA LEU A 502 10.62 26.24 20.47
C LEU A 502 10.44 26.35 18.97
N VAL A 503 11.07 25.45 18.21
CA VAL A 503 10.76 25.19 16.81
C VAL A 503 9.81 24.02 16.72
N LEU A 504 8.59 24.26 16.23
CA LEU A 504 7.68 23.20 15.84
C LEU A 504 7.86 22.91 14.35
N ALA A 505 8.55 21.81 14.06
CA ALA A 505 8.76 21.30 12.72
C ALA A 505 7.69 20.25 12.40
N MET A 506 6.94 20.47 11.32
CA MET A 506 5.86 19.58 10.88
C MET A 506 6.14 19.12 9.46
N ASP A 507 6.39 17.82 9.29
CA ASP A 507 6.57 17.18 7.97
C ASP A 507 5.25 16.59 7.45
N GLU A 508 5.11 16.50 6.13
CA GLU A 508 3.95 15.93 5.42
C GLU A 508 2.58 16.47 5.89
N VAL A 509 2.50 17.77 6.20
CA VAL A 509 1.23 18.42 6.63
C VAL A 509 0.12 18.35 5.58
N ASP A 510 0.46 17.92 4.36
CA ASP A 510 -0.48 17.65 3.27
C ASP A 510 -1.57 16.66 3.65
N LYS A 511 -1.28 15.73 4.58
CA LYS A 511 -2.24 14.75 5.10
C LYS A 511 -3.52 15.41 5.65
N ILE A 512 -3.41 16.63 6.16
CA ILE A 512 -4.55 17.37 6.71
C ILE A 512 -5.43 17.98 5.62
N PHE A 513 -4.96 18.13 4.38
CA PHE A 513 -5.74 18.80 3.33
C PHE A 513 -7.03 18.09 2.95
N ASP A 514 -7.12 16.79 3.17
CA ASP A 514 -8.34 16.02 2.92
C ASP A 514 -9.24 15.90 4.16
N CYS A 515 -8.84 16.45 5.32
CA CYS A 515 -9.60 16.40 6.57
C CYS A 515 -10.68 17.50 6.64
N ASP A 516 -11.80 17.22 7.31
CA ASP A 516 -12.89 18.19 7.49
C ASP A 516 -12.48 19.38 8.36
N PHE A 517 -11.62 19.15 9.36
CA PHE A 517 -11.12 20.18 10.27
C PHE A 517 -9.91 20.95 9.77
N ARG A 518 -9.50 20.77 8.49
CA ARG A 518 -8.29 21.39 7.92
C ARG A 518 -8.24 22.91 8.12
N SER A 519 -9.38 23.58 7.93
CA SER A 519 -9.50 25.03 8.08
C SER A 519 -9.25 25.47 9.52
N ASP A 520 -9.74 24.70 10.50
CA ASP A 520 -9.53 24.99 11.92
C ASP A 520 -8.08 24.80 12.34
N PHE A 521 -7.44 23.73 11.87
CA PHE A 521 -6.04 23.44 12.16
C PHE A 521 -5.10 24.49 11.54
N PHE A 522 -5.23 24.74 10.24
CA PHE A 522 -4.38 25.72 9.56
C PHE A 522 -4.67 27.16 10.01
N GLY A 523 -5.94 27.50 10.27
CA GLY A 523 -6.33 28.78 10.87
C GLY A 523 -5.73 28.98 12.27
N MET A 524 -5.62 27.93 13.08
CA MET A 524 -4.94 27.96 14.38
C MET A 524 -3.46 28.31 14.23
N LEU A 525 -2.73 27.61 13.36
CA LEU A 525 -1.30 27.87 13.11
C LEU A 525 -1.08 29.31 12.63
N ARG A 526 -1.94 29.80 11.75
CA ARG A 526 -1.91 31.20 11.29
C ARG A 526 -2.19 32.18 12.44
N SER A 527 -3.14 31.86 13.32
CA SER A 527 -3.43 32.67 14.50
C SER A 527 -2.22 32.76 15.44
N TRP A 528 -1.46 31.68 15.62
CA TRP A 528 -0.23 31.69 16.41
C TRP A 528 0.83 32.60 15.80
N HIS A 529 1.01 32.55 14.48
CA HIS A 529 1.89 33.46 13.75
C HIS A 529 1.51 34.93 13.98
N ASN A 530 0.24 35.28 13.79
CA ASN A 530 -0.25 36.65 13.91
C ASN A 530 -0.17 37.18 15.35
N SER A 531 -0.40 36.30 16.33
CA SER A 531 -0.40 36.65 17.76
C SER A 531 0.99 37.06 18.28
N ARG A 532 2.07 36.81 17.52
CA ARG A 532 3.42 37.32 17.81
C ARG A 532 3.49 38.85 17.91
N ALA A 533 2.59 39.56 17.23
CA ALA A 533 2.53 41.02 17.24
C ALA A 533 2.05 41.59 18.58
N THR A 534 1.12 40.90 19.26
CA THR A 534 0.45 41.40 20.47
C THR A 534 0.79 40.64 21.73
N MET A 535 1.26 39.39 21.62
CA MET A 535 1.48 38.49 22.74
C MET A 535 2.93 37.95 22.71
N PRO A 536 3.82 38.42 23.62
CA PRO A 536 5.23 38.04 23.63
C PRO A 536 5.51 36.54 23.73
N ILE A 537 4.62 35.76 24.35
CA ILE A 537 4.78 34.31 24.48
C ILE A 537 4.91 33.62 23.11
N TRP A 538 4.17 34.07 22.09
CA TRP A 538 4.21 33.49 20.75
C TRP A 538 5.48 33.84 19.98
N LYS A 539 6.25 34.86 20.42
CA LYS A 539 7.59 35.13 19.86
C LYS A 539 8.59 34.04 20.24
N LYS A 540 8.27 33.16 21.20
CA LYS A 540 9.05 31.97 21.52
C LYS A 540 8.75 30.79 20.61
N LEU A 541 7.72 30.86 19.76
CA LEU A 541 7.35 29.76 18.87
C LEU A 541 7.77 30.07 17.44
N ASP A 542 8.59 29.20 16.87
CA ASP A 542 8.88 29.13 15.44
C ASP A 542 8.08 27.98 14.82
N LEU A 543 7.60 28.18 13.60
CA LEU A 543 6.86 27.17 12.84
C LEU A 543 7.66 26.82 11.58
N VAL A 544 7.88 25.53 11.33
CA VAL A 544 8.40 25.03 10.06
C VAL A 544 7.39 24.05 9.48
N LEU A 545 6.81 24.38 8.33
CA LEU A 545 5.80 23.56 7.65
C LEU A 545 6.40 22.97 6.38
N VAL A 546 6.36 21.65 6.22
CA VAL A 546 6.80 20.99 4.99
C VAL A 546 5.60 20.41 4.25
N THR A 547 5.45 20.81 2.98
CA THR A 547 4.33 20.42 2.11
C THR A 547 4.83 19.98 0.75
N SER A 548 4.26 18.90 0.22
CA SER A 548 4.56 18.36 -1.10
C SER A 548 3.64 18.90 -2.19
N THR A 549 2.46 19.41 -1.85
CA THR A 549 1.46 19.92 -2.82
C THR A 549 1.29 21.44 -2.72
N GLU A 550 0.39 22.03 -3.51
CA GLU A 550 0.01 23.44 -3.35
C GLU A 550 -1.20 23.61 -2.44
N PRO A 551 -1.03 24.27 -1.27
CA PRO A 551 -2.11 24.45 -0.29
C PRO A 551 -3.28 25.32 -0.77
N TYR A 552 -3.04 26.22 -1.73
CA TYR A 552 -3.99 27.28 -2.11
C TYR A 552 -5.21 26.81 -2.88
N GLU A 553 -5.15 25.61 -3.44
CA GLU A 553 -6.28 25.01 -4.17
C GLU A 553 -7.04 24.01 -3.28
N LEU A 554 -6.53 23.75 -2.07
CA LEU A 554 -7.07 22.77 -1.11
C LEU A 554 -7.63 23.45 0.16
N ILE A 555 -7.14 24.65 0.49
CA ILE A 555 -7.66 25.48 1.58
C ILE A 555 -8.68 26.49 1.00
N PRO A 556 -9.97 26.39 1.35
CA PRO A 556 -11.01 27.24 0.76
C PRO A 556 -10.83 28.74 1.04
N ASP A 557 -10.32 29.09 2.23
CA ASP A 557 -10.08 30.48 2.63
C ASP A 557 -8.57 30.75 2.75
N LEU A 558 -8.02 31.41 1.73
CA LEU A 558 -6.60 31.81 1.69
C LEU A 558 -6.21 32.73 2.86
N THR A 559 -7.17 33.46 3.45
CA THR A 559 -6.91 34.31 4.60
C THR A 559 -6.76 33.53 5.90
N GLN A 560 -7.05 32.22 5.91
CA GLN A 560 -6.79 31.29 7.01
C GLN A 560 -5.50 30.48 6.81
N SER A 561 -4.92 30.51 5.61
CA SER A 561 -3.74 29.71 5.27
C SER A 561 -2.47 30.20 6.00
N PRO A 562 -1.73 29.34 6.71
CA PRO A 562 -0.42 29.64 7.26
C PRO A 562 0.69 29.52 6.20
N PHE A 563 0.37 29.07 4.98
CA PHE A 563 1.35 28.82 3.92
C PHE A 563 1.75 30.09 3.14
N ASN A 564 1.08 31.22 3.39
CA ASN A 564 1.39 32.53 2.79
C ASN A 564 1.98 33.50 3.82
N VAL A 565 2.24 33.04 5.05
CA VAL A 565 2.82 33.86 6.10
C VAL A 565 4.26 33.43 6.37
N GLY A 566 5.11 34.41 6.65
CA GLY A 566 6.54 34.15 6.86
C GLY A 566 7.30 33.90 5.56
N GLU A 567 8.30 33.03 5.65
CA GLU A 567 9.30 32.79 4.62
C GLU A 567 8.97 31.51 3.83
N VAL A 568 8.78 31.62 2.52
CA VAL A 568 8.44 30.47 1.66
C VAL A 568 9.67 30.04 0.87
N ILE A 569 10.05 28.78 1.05
CA ILE A 569 11.19 28.12 0.44
C ILE A 569 10.68 27.06 -0.53
N GLU A 570 10.68 27.37 -1.83
CA GLU A 570 10.33 26.40 -2.88
C GLU A 570 11.59 25.69 -3.36
N LEU A 571 11.59 24.36 -3.28
CA LEU A 571 12.67 23.51 -3.76
C LEU A 571 12.35 22.94 -5.15
N GLU A 572 13.27 23.19 -6.07
CA GLU A 572 13.19 22.73 -7.45
C GLU A 572 14.18 21.58 -7.73
N ASP A 573 14.03 20.99 -8.92
CA ASP A 573 14.98 20.01 -9.46
C ASP A 573 16.36 20.63 -9.69
N PHE A 574 17.39 19.78 -9.73
CA PHE A 574 18.75 20.24 -9.94
C PHE A 574 18.95 20.83 -11.34
N THR A 575 19.58 22.00 -11.37
CA THR A 575 20.11 22.57 -12.61
C THR A 575 21.23 21.67 -13.17
N PRO A 576 21.56 21.77 -14.48
CA PRO A 576 22.68 21.02 -15.05
C PRO A 576 24.01 21.26 -14.33
N LYS A 577 24.22 22.47 -13.77
CA LYS A 577 25.41 22.79 -12.97
C LYS A 577 25.44 22.01 -11.65
N GLN A 578 24.29 21.87 -10.99
CA GLN A 578 24.16 21.10 -9.76
C GLN A 578 24.29 19.59 -10.02
N VAL A 579 23.78 19.08 -11.14
CA VAL A 579 24.01 17.68 -11.55
C VAL A 579 25.49 17.42 -11.80
N SER A 580 26.19 18.33 -12.49
CA SER A 580 27.64 18.22 -12.68
C SER A 580 28.42 18.31 -11.37
N ASP A 581 27.98 19.16 -10.43
CA ASP A 581 28.56 19.20 -9.08
C ASP A 581 28.38 17.87 -8.34
N LEU A 582 27.19 17.30 -8.39
CA LEU A 582 26.91 16.01 -7.77
C LEU A 582 27.71 14.88 -8.44
N ASN A 583 27.88 14.90 -9.76
CA ASN A 583 28.72 13.95 -10.47
C ASN A 583 30.18 14.02 -9.96
N ARG A 584 30.73 15.23 -9.81
CA ARG A 584 32.09 15.41 -9.23
C ARG A 584 32.19 14.85 -7.81
N ARG A 585 31.20 15.09 -6.96
CA ARG A 585 31.16 14.55 -5.58
C ARG A 585 31.16 13.02 -5.54
N HIS A 586 30.65 12.37 -6.59
CA HIS A 586 30.68 10.90 -6.76
C HIS A 586 31.94 10.39 -7.48
N GLY A 587 32.97 11.22 -7.67
CA GLY A 587 34.19 10.81 -8.38
C GLY A 587 34.10 10.90 -9.91
N SER A 588 33.11 11.63 -10.43
CA SER A 588 32.88 11.85 -11.88
C SER A 588 32.72 10.56 -12.69
N PRO A 589 31.82 9.62 -12.32
CA PRO A 589 31.58 8.39 -13.09
C PRO A 589 31.03 8.64 -14.50
N LEU A 590 30.48 9.83 -14.77
CA LEU A 590 29.96 10.20 -16.09
C LEU A 590 30.82 11.28 -16.76
N ASN A 591 30.99 11.17 -18.07
CA ASN A 591 31.59 12.22 -18.90
C ASN A 591 30.59 13.33 -19.28
N PRO A 592 31.02 14.49 -19.82
CA PRO A 592 30.12 15.61 -20.12
C PRO A 592 28.98 15.32 -21.12
N SER A 593 29.14 14.32 -22.00
CA SER A 593 28.06 13.89 -22.91
C SER A 593 27.04 13.05 -22.16
N GLU A 594 27.49 12.12 -21.31
CA GLU A 594 26.62 11.29 -20.47
C GLU A 594 25.91 12.12 -19.39
N GLU A 595 26.55 13.15 -18.84
CA GLU A 595 25.88 14.11 -17.93
C GLU A 595 24.68 14.78 -18.61
N LYS A 596 24.82 15.19 -19.88
CA LYS A 596 23.71 15.77 -20.65
C LYS A 596 22.60 14.74 -20.90
N GLN A 597 22.97 13.49 -21.18
CA GLN A 597 22.00 12.40 -21.32
C GLN A 597 21.26 12.13 -20.00
N LEU A 598 21.97 12.13 -18.87
CA LEU A 598 21.36 11.97 -17.54
C LEU A 598 20.38 13.10 -17.22
N VAL A 599 20.75 14.35 -17.50
CA VAL A 599 19.86 15.51 -17.33
C VAL A 599 18.64 15.39 -18.24
N ALA A 600 18.80 14.95 -19.50
CA ALA A 600 17.69 14.75 -20.41
C ALA A 600 16.75 13.64 -19.92
N LEU A 601 17.30 12.53 -19.42
CA LEU A 601 16.53 11.38 -18.92
C LEU A 601 15.77 11.72 -17.63
N LEU A 602 16.45 12.33 -16.66
CA LEU A 602 15.97 12.50 -15.28
C LEU A 602 15.48 13.92 -14.96
N GLY A 603 15.66 14.88 -15.86
CA GLY A 603 15.18 16.26 -15.69
C GLY A 603 15.82 17.02 -14.52
N GLY A 604 16.89 16.50 -13.91
CA GLY A 604 17.50 17.05 -12.70
C GLY A 604 16.89 16.52 -11.39
N HIS A 605 16.03 15.50 -11.44
CA HIS A 605 15.38 14.93 -10.26
C HIS A 605 16.40 14.55 -9.17
N PRO A 606 16.43 15.22 -8.00
CA PRO A 606 17.53 15.08 -7.03
C PRO A 606 17.82 13.65 -6.58
N PHE A 607 16.78 12.92 -6.18
CA PHE A 607 16.90 11.54 -5.73
C PHE A 607 17.36 10.59 -6.85
N LEU A 608 16.70 10.59 -8.00
CA LEU A 608 17.07 9.74 -9.15
C LEU A 608 18.48 10.02 -9.68
N VAL A 609 18.88 11.30 -9.75
CA VAL A 609 20.25 11.67 -10.17
C VAL A 609 21.27 11.12 -9.17
N ARG A 610 21.05 11.30 -7.87
CA ARG A 610 21.94 10.75 -6.84
C ARG A 610 22.01 9.23 -6.92
N ARG A 611 20.86 8.55 -7.09
CA ARG A 611 20.78 7.09 -7.25
C ARG A 611 21.58 6.60 -8.45
N ALA A 612 21.42 7.24 -9.61
CA ALA A 612 22.19 6.90 -10.80
C ALA A 612 23.71 7.05 -10.56
N LEU A 613 24.14 8.19 -10.00
CA LEU A 613 25.55 8.48 -9.75
C LEU A 613 26.16 7.52 -8.73
N TYR A 614 25.43 7.16 -7.68
CA TYR A 614 25.87 6.15 -6.71
C TYR A 614 26.06 4.77 -7.36
N LEU A 615 25.09 4.28 -8.14
CA LEU A 615 25.16 2.96 -8.77
C LEU A 615 26.34 2.88 -9.75
N LEU A 616 26.64 3.97 -10.45
CA LEU A 616 27.79 4.06 -11.34
C LEU A 616 29.11 4.16 -10.57
N ALA A 617 29.20 5.03 -9.58
CA ALA A 617 30.42 5.25 -8.79
C ALA A 617 30.81 4.02 -7.95
N SER A 618 29.81 3.26 -7.50
CA SER A 618 30.02 1.98 -6.79
C SER A 618 30.33 0.81 -7.73
N GLY A 619 30.25 1.00 -9.05
CA GLY A 619 30.51 -0.04 -10.05
C GLY A 619 29.41 -1.11 -10.14
N GLN A 620 28.23 -0.88 -9.57
CA GLN A 620 27.11 -1.83 -9.62
C GLN A 620 26.48 -1.92 -11.02
N ILE A 621 26.55 -0.84 -11.80
CA ILE A 621 26.05 -0.77 -13.18
C ILE A 621 27.01 0.02 -14.07
N SER A 622 26.98 -0.26 -15.39
CA SER A 622 27.67 0.57 -16.38
C SER A 622 26.83 1.77 -16.82
N SER A 623 27.46 2.80 -17.40
CA SER A 623 26.73 3.93 -17.98
C SER A 623 25.82 3.48 -19.14
N SER A 624 26.27 2.53 -19.95
CA SER A 624 25.44 1.92 -20.99
C SER A 624 24.21 1.21 -20.44
N ASP A 625 24.34 0.44 -19.36
CA ASP A 625 23.21 -0.27 -18.75
C ASP A 625 22.20 0.69 -18.12
N LEU A 626 22.69 1.76 -17.48
CA LEU A 626 21.84 2.79 -16.88
C LEU A 626 20.88 3.39 -17.91
N PHE A 627 21.37 3.75 -19.10
CA PHE A 627 20.57 4.40 -20.13
C PHE A 627 19.73 3.40 -20.94
N ASN A 628 20.28 2.24 -21.31
CA ASN A 628 19.58 1.26 -22.14
C ASN A 628 18.45 0.55 -21.39
N ASN A 629 18.59 0.35 -20.08
CA ASN A 629 17.64 -0.40 -19.26
C ASN A 629 16.93 0.49 -18.22
N ALA A 630 16.83 1.80 -18.46
CA ALA A 630 16.31 2.76 -17.50
C ALA A 630 14.87 2.45 -17.04
N THR A 631 14.02 1.97 -17.95
CA THR A 631 12.61 1.60 -17.69
C THR A 631 12.41 0.10 -17.46
N ALA A 632 13.49 -0.70 -17.52
CA ALA A 632 13.40 -2.15 -17.39
C ALA A 632 12.97 -2.58 -15.99
N GLN A 633 12.31 -3.75 -15.88
CA GLN A 633 11.85 -4.30 -14.59
C GLN A 633 12.97 -4.57 -13.59
N SER A 634 14.19 -4.81 -14.05
CA SER A 634 15.39 -4.95 -13.20
C SER A 634 16.36 -3.78 -13.36
N GLY A 635 15.90 -2.66 -13.93
CA GLY A 635 16.70 -1.48 -14.20
C GLY A 635 17.01 -0.66 -12.94
N ALA A 636 17.92 0.31 -13.09
CA ALA A 636 18.40 1.17 -12.00
C ALA A 636 17.29 1.90 -11.23
N PHE A 637 16.16 2.17 -11.89
CA PHE A 637 15.02 2.91 -11.35
C PHE A 637 13.76 2.06 -11.12
N ALA A 638 13.87 0.73 -11.25
CA ALA A 638 12.70 -0.16 -11.24
C ALA A 638 11.82 0.02 -9.99
N ASP A 639 12.39 0.02 -8.79
CA ASP A 639 11.60 0.14 -7.55
C ASP A 639 10.89 1.49 -7.44
N HIS A 640 11.56 2.55 -7.88
CA HIS A 640 11.00 3.90 -7.89
C HIS A 640 9.79 4.00 -8.82
N LEU A 641 9.94 3.47 -10.03
CA LEU A 641 8.88 3.48 -11.04
C LEU A 641 7.68 2.63 -10.60
N ARG A 642 7.94 1.46 -10.01
CA ARG A 642 6.90 0.60 -9.43
C ARG A 642 6.18 1.25 -8.26
N HIS A 643 6.91 1.92 -7.38
CA HIS A 643 6.33 2.67 -6.26
C HIS A 643 5.31 3.70 -6.78
N HIS A 644 5.69 4.50 -7.78
CA HIS A 644 4.76 5.47 -8.36
C HIS A 644 3.59 4.84 -9.11
N LEU A 645 3.80 3.74 -9.83
CA LEU A 645 2.73 2.99 -10.46
C LEU A 645 1.71 2.50 -9.42
N SER A 646 2.20 2.01 -8.28
CA SER A 646 1.35 1.61 -7.15
C SER A 646 0.56 2.77 -6.54
N LEU A 647 1.18 3.95 -6.37
CA LEU A 647 0.47 5.12 -5.84
C LEU A 647 -0.65 5.65 -6.73
N LEU A 648 -0.56 5.42 -8.05
CA LEU A 648 -1.56 5.80 -9.05
C LEU A 648 -2.70 4.79 -9.15
N HIS A 649 -2.50 3.59 -8.62
CA HIS A 649 -3.47 2.51 -8.67
C HIS A 649 -4.83 2.92 -8.06
N ASN A 650 -5.93 2.47 -8.66
CA ASN A 650 -7.33 2.84 -8.35
C ASN A 650 -7.68 4.34 -8.40
N LYS A 651 -6.78 5.22 -8.85
CA LYS A 651 -7.02 6.66 -8.99
C LYS A 651 -7.21 7.04 -10.46
N GLN A 652 -8.33 6.64 -11.03
CA GLN A 652 -8.63 6.82 -12.47
C GLN A 652 -8.47 8.28 -12.93
N GLU A 653 -8.86 9.25 -12.10
CA GLU A 653 -8.67 10.67 -12.40
C GLU A 653 -7.19 11.05 -12.55
N LEU A 654 -6.31 10.53 -11.68
CA LEU A 654 -4.86 10.79 -11.75
C LEU A 654 -4.22 10.06 -12.93
N ILE A 655 -4.64 8.82 -13.20
CA ILE A 655 -4.18 8.05 -14.36
C ILE A 655 -4.55 8.79 -15.65
N GLN A 656 -5.80 9.26 -15.75
CA GLN A 656 -6.27 9.99 -16.93
C GLN A 656 -5.56 11.35 -17.08
N GLY A 657 -5.35 12.07 -15.99
CA GLY A 657 -4.56 13.30 -16.00
C GLY A 657 -3.12 13.08 -16.43
N LEU A 658 -2.47 12.00 -15.97
CA LEU A 658 -1.11 11.67 -16.37
C LEU A 658 -1.03 11.22 -17.84
N ARG A 659 -2.02 10.46 -18.33
CA ARG A 659 -2.15 10.13 -19.77
C ARG A 659 -2.29 11.40 -20.62
N GLU A 660 -3.11 12.37 -20.20
CA GLU A 660 -3.26 13.66 -20.89
C GLU A 660 -1.94 14.44 -20.93
N VAL A 661 -1.20 14.45 -19.83
CA VAL A 661 0.13 15.10 -19.75
C VAL A 661 1.12 14.43 -20.70
N ILE A 662 1.17 13.09 -20.74
CA ILE A 662 2.08 12.33 -21.62
C ILE A 662 1.74 12.55 -23.10
N SER A 663 0.46 12.57 -23.46
CA SER A 663 0.01 12.66 -24.85
C SER A 663 -0.04 14.08 -25.40
N HIS A 664 -0.40 15.06 -24.56
CA HIS A 664 -0.79 16.40 -25.03
C HIS A 664 -0.06 17.53 -24.33
N ASN A 665 0.80 17.24 -23.35
CA ASN A 665 1.49 18.23 -22.53
C ASN A 665 0.52 19.22 -21.85
N THR A 666 -0.64 18.72 -21.41
CA THR A 666 -1.67 19.49 -20.72
C THR A 666 -2.31 18.66 -19.61
N CYS A 667 -2.84 19.31 -18.59
CA CYS A 667 -3.73 18.70 -17.60
C CYS A 667 -4.90 19.67 -17.40
N LYS A 668 -6.11 19.29 -17.81
CA LYS A 668 -7.28 20.18 -17.75
C LYS A 668 -7.77 20.41 -16.33
N ASP A 669 -7.76 19.35 -15.53
CA ASP A 669 -8.18 19.41 -14.15
C ASP A 669 -7.03 19.94 -13.27
N LYS A 670 -7.25 21.10 -12.67
CA LYS A 670 -6.26 21.75 -11.81
C LYS A 670 -5.96 20.94 -10.54
N LEU A 671 -6.97 20.32 -9.94
CA LEU A 671 -6.81 19.52 -8.73
C LEU A 671 -5.96 18.28 -9.04
N VAL A 672 -6.24 17.62 -10.16
CA VAL A 672 -5.44 16.48 -10.65
C VAL A 672 -4.01 16.92 -10.95
N PHE A 673 -3.81 18.06 -11.62
CA PHE A 673 -2.48 18.61 -11.85
C PHE A 673 -1.68 18.80 -10.55
N TRP A 674 -2.28 19.42 -9.53
CA TRP A 674 -1.58 19.65 -8.26
C TRP A 674 -1.27 18.37 -7.51
N ARG A 675 -2.19 17.39 -7.52
CA ARG A 675 -1.94 16.05 -6.96
C ARG A 675 -0.78 15.34 -7.68
N LEU A 676 -0.75 15.38 -9.01
CA LEU A 676 0.35 14.80 -9.80
C LEU A 676 1.67 15.54 -9.61
N ARG A 677 1.64 16.88 -9.51
CA ARG A 677 2.83 17.70 -9.28
C ARG A 677 3.39 17.44 -7.87
N GLY A 678 2.52 17.34 -6.88
CA GLY A 678 2.93 17.05 -5.51
C GLY A 678 3.47 15.64 -5.34
N ALA A 679 2.88 14.65 -6.03
CA ALA A 679 3.43 13.30 -6.18
C ALA A 679 4.80 13.29 -6.90
N GLY A 680 5.18 14.40 -7.54
CA GLY A 680 6.46 14.55 -8.23
C GLY A 680 6.51 13.93 -9.61
N LEU A 681 5.36 13.69 -10.24
CA LEU A 681 5.26 13.04 -11.56
C LEU A 681 5.24 14.04 -12.72
N VAL A 682 4.73 15.25 -12.48
CA VAL A 682 4.56 16.29 -13.51
C VAL A 682 5.16 17.62 -13.07
N ARG A 683 5.42 18.50 -14.03
CA ARG A 683 5.86 19.87 -13.83
C ARG A 683 5.19 20.81 -14.82
N SER A 684 5.19 22.11 -14.52
CA SER A 684 4.69 23.15 -15.42
C SER A 684 5.80 24.06 -15.90
N SER A 685 5.81 24.36 -17.20
CA SER A 685 6.62 25.44 -17.79
C SER A 685 5.69 26.41 -18.52
N GLY A 686 5.38 27.53 -17.86
CA GLY A 686 4.37 28.46 -18.34
C GLY A 686 2.98 27.81 -18.39
N LYS A 687 2.39 27.71 -19.59
CA LYS A 687 1.06 27.10 -19.81
C LYS A 687 1.13 25.59 -20.12
N THR A 688 2.33 25.07 -20.33
CA THR A 688 2.54 23.67 -20.72
C THR A 688 2.79 22.82 -19.47
N VAL A 689 2.12 21.68 -19.38
CA VAL A 689 2.31 20.71 -18.30
C VAL A 689 2.97 19.48 -18.90
N THR A 690 4.16 19.11 -18.45
CA THR A 690 4.87 17.92 -18.93
C THR A 690 5.09 16.94 -17.80
N THR A 691 5.43 15.70 -18.12
CA THR A 691 6.06 14.83 -17.12
C THR A 691 7.31 15.53 -16.56
N ARG A 692 7.65 15.23 -15.30
CA ARG A 692 8.79 15.85 -14.64
C ARG A 692 10.11 15.52 -15.34
N CYS A 693 10.22 14.30 -15.86
CA CYS A 693 11.37 13.82 -16.61
C CYS A 693 10.96 12.85 -17.74
N GLN A 694 11.91 12.55 -18.63
CA GLN A 694 11.72 11.65 -19.76
C GLN A 694 11.52 10.21 -19.30
N LEU A 695 12.22 9.77 -18.24
CA LEU A 695 12.07 8.45 -17.65
C LEU A 695 10.60 8.12 -17.33
N TYR A 696 9.88 9.07 -16.74
CA TYR A 696 8.45 8.90 -16.44
C TYR A 696 7.60 8.88 -17.70
N ALA A 697 7.89 9.74 -18.69
CA ALA A 697 7.17 9.74 -19.95
C ALA A 697 7.24 8.38 -20.64
N ASP A 698 8.42 7.75 -20.65
CA ASP A 698 8.63 6.47 -21.31
C ASP A 698 8.01 5.33 -20.51
N TYR A 699 8.28 5.25 -19.21
CA TYR A 699 7.73 4.17 -18.37
C TYR A 699 6.20 4.18 -18.31
N PHE A 700 5.58 5.32 -18.02
CA PHE A 700 4.12 5.40 -17.88
C PHE A 700 3.38 5.35 -19.22
N ARG A 701 4.03 5.66 -20.34
CA ARG A 701 3.44 5.43 -21.67
C ARG A 701 3.25 3.94 -21.94
N ASP A 702 4.17 3.11 -21.50
CA ASP A 702 4.09 1.67 -21.74
C ASP A 702 3.23 0.94 -20.70
N ASN A 703 3.12 1.49 -19.48
CA ASN A 703 2.46 0.82 -18.35
C ASN A 703 1.08 1.38 -17.97
N LEU A 704 0.67 2.51 -18.57
CA LEU A 704 -0.67 3.07 -18.33
C LEU A 704 -1.56 3.04 -19.56
N TYR A 705 -1.17 2.54 -20.74
CA TYR A 705 -2.05 2.49 -21.91
C TYR A 705 -2.55 1.07 -22.15
N ASP A 706 -3.52 0.64 -21.33
CA ASP A 706 -4.40 -0.50 -21.56
C ASP A 706 -5.86 -0.09 -21.28
#